data_AF-A0A965R4B4-F1
#
_entry.id   AF-A0A965R4B4-F1
#
_cell.length_a   1.000
_cell.length_b   1.000
_cell.length_c   1.000
_cell.angle_alpha   90.00
_cell.angle_beta   90.00
_cell.angle_gamma   90.00
#
_symmetry.space_group_name_H-M   'P 1'
#
loop_
_entity.id
_entity.type
_entity.pdbx_description
1 polymer ?
#
loop_
_entity_poly.entity_id
_entity_poly.type
_entity_poly.pdbx_seq_one_letter_code
_entity_poly.pdbx_strand_id
1 'polypeptide(L)'
;AEMKTGEGKTLVATLAAYLNAIAGRGVHVITVNDYLASYQGELMGRVYRALGMTTGVILTGQTPEQRRAQYMSDITYGTNNEFGFDYLRDNMAWQASDRVQRGHYFAIVDEVDSILIDEARTPLIISGPSSGEANRWFSEFANIAKTLVEGEDYEVDEKKRTVGVLEPGIQKVEDYLGIDNLYESANTPLISFLNNSIKATALFKRDKDYVVMNGEVLIVDEHTGRILAGRRYNEGIHQAIEAKEGVEVKAENQTLATVTLQNYFRMYEKLSGMTGTAETEAGEFMSTYKIGVVPIPTNRPMIRKDNSDVVYKNEVVKFEMVARDIAERHALGQPVLVGTTSVEKSEYLSKLLAKQGIRHEVLNAKNHAREAAIVAQAGRFGAVTVATNMAGRGTDIMLGGNAEFLAVSELAAAGLNPAETPEEYEAAWTPTFERVKQQVSEEAARVTAVGGLYVLGTERHESRRIDNQLRGRAGRQGDPGESRFYLSLTDDLMRLFNSGAAEAIMSRSNIPDDTAIESALVSRAIRSAQSQVEARNAEIRKNVLKYDDVLNRQREAIYADRAHILEGDDLRDRIQIFLTDVINDVISEHAGVGNGDDWDFDALWTELKTIFPISITIDEVIAEAGAKGRVNRDFVAREVLSDARIAYDRREQMIGEAAMRELERRVVLSVVDRRWRDHLYEMDYLKDGIGLRAMAQRDPLIEYQREGFALYQGMMQSIKSESVGFLYNLEVEVQQAPGDPAHPSVAAKGLARDEATGNLSYSAPSADGSVEVRNQRGQVEAAATRAALRQQERAAAAATGQPAPTQAAPATGARGAFGQPTSAGDAPINRAQRRAQEKRR
;
A
#
# COMPACT_ATOMS: atom_id res chain seq x y z
N ALA A 1 15.13 3.88 -19.94
CA ALA A 1 15.55 5.00 -20.80
C ALA A 1 15.19 6.32 -20.13
N GLU A 2 16.14 7.20 -19.88
CA GLU A 2 15.84 8.56 -19.42
C GLU A 2 15.65 9.47 -20.63
N MET A 3 14.42 9.93 -20.86
CA MET A 3 14.01 10.81 -21.95
C MET A 3 13.25 11.99 -21.36
N LYS A 4 13.70 13.21 -21.64
CA LYS A 4 13.08 14.43 -21.09
C LYS A 4 11.60 14.54 -21.53
N THR A 5 10.82 15.30 -20.76
CA THR A 5 9.39 15.47 -21.02
C THR A 5 9.16 16.10 -22.39
N GLY A 6 8.23 15.55 -23.19
CA GLY A 6 7.99 16.00 -24.56
C GLY A 6 8.90 15.36 -25.63
N GLU A 7 9.75 14.40 -25.29
CA GLU A 7 10.53 13.60 -26.27
C GLU A 7 9.75 12.42 -26.88
N GLY A 8 8.45 12.30 -26.59
CA GLY A 8 7.59 11.27 -27.18
C GLY A 8 7.69 9.89 -26.51
N LYS A 9 7.83 9.84 -25.18
CA LYS A 9 7.95 8.59 -24.38
C LYS A 9 6.90 7.54 -24.78
N THR A 10 5.63 7.94 -24.84
CA THR A 10 4.50 7.07 -25.18
C THR A 10 4.66 6.41 -26.55
N LEU A 11 5.15 7.15 -27.56
CA LEU A 11 5.41 6.60 -28.89
C LEU A 11 6.63 5.68 -28.89
N VAL A 12 7.71 6.04 -28.19
CA VAL A 12 8.92 5.22 -28.11
C VAL A 12 8.63 3.83 -27.51
N ALA A 13 7.72 3.75 -26.53
CA ALA A 13 7.32 2.49 -25.92
C ALA A 13 6.73 1.49 -26.92
N THR A 14 6.06 1.97 -27.98
CA THR A 14 5.42 1.09 -28.97
C THR A 14 6.39 0.16 -29.68
N LEU A 15 7.61 0.61 -29.96
CA LEU A 15 8.64 -0.17 -30.62
C LEU A 15 9.05 -1.37 -29.77
N ALA A 16 9.31 -1.14 -28.47
CA ALA A 16 9.67 -2.19 -27.54
C ALA A 16 8.49 -3.12 -27.25
N ALA A 17 7.28 -2.56 -27.08
CA ALA A 17 6.08 -3.35 -26.82
C ALA A 17 5.78 -4.29 -27.99
N TYR A 18 5.75 -3.77 -29.22
CA TYR A 18 5.53 -4.55 -30.44
C TYR A 18 6.54 -5.69 -30.57
N LEU A 19 7.85 -5.38 -30.49
CA LEU A 19 8.90 -6.40 -30.65
C LEU A 19 8.75 -7.57 -29.66
N ASN A 20 8.42 -7.29 -28.41
CA ASN A 20 8.30 -8.34 -27.39
C ASN A 20 6.93 -9.03 -27.44
N ALA A 21 5.89 -8.38 -27.94
CA ALA A 21 4.56 -8.96 -28.12
C ALA A 21 4.53 -10.06 -29.21
N ILE A 22 5.47 -10.06 -30.16
CA ILE A 22 5.61 -11.12 -31.19
C ILE A 22 5.70 -12.53 -30.57
N ALA A 23 6.23 -12.66 -29.35
CA ALA A 23 6.32 -13.94 -28.66
C ALA A 23 4.95 -14.52 -28.25
N GLY A 24 3.86 -13.76 -28.33
CA GLY A 24 2.51 -14.19 -27.96
C GLY A 24 2.28 -14.40 -26.46
N ARG A 25 3.23 -13.98 -25.62
CA ARG A 25 3.19 -14.14 -24.14
C ARG A 25 2.61 -12.94 -23.39
N GLY A 26 2.20 -11.89 -24.12
CA GLY A 26 1.65 -10.65 -23.57
C GLY A 26 2.73 -9.65 -23.12
N VAL A 27 2.46 -8.35 -23.29
CA VAL A 27 3.28 -7.25 -22.79
C VAL A 27 2.44 -6.32 -21.93
N HIS A 28 2.91 -6.00 -20.72
CA HIS A 28 2.23 -5.07 -19.83
C HIS A 28 2.87 -3.68 -19.94
N VAL A 29 2.05 -2.65 -20.23
CA VAL A 29 2.46 -1.24 -20.22
C VAL A 29 1.80 -0.58 -19.01
N ILE A 30 2.63 -0.19 -18.04
CA ILE A 30 2.18 0.33 -16.75
C ILE A 30 2.24 1.85 -16.78
N THR A 31 1.14 2.49 -16.43
CA THR A 31 1.00 3.95 -16.30
C THR A 31 0.63 4.32 -14.87
N VAL A 32 0.67 5.62 -14.56
CA VAL A 32 0.43 6.14 -13.19
C VAL A 32 -1.05 6.27 -12.82
N ASN A 33 -1.98 6.22 -13.78
CA ASN A 33 -3.42 6.26 -13.51
C ASN A 33 -4.25 5.69 -14.66
N ASP A 34 -5.48 5.30 -14.35
CA ASP A 34 -6.44 4.67 -15.28
C ASP A 34 -6.76 5.54 -16.50
N TYR A 35 -6.78 6.88 -16.34
CA TYR A 35 -7.00 7.78 -17.47
C TYR A 35 -5.88 7.67 -18.50
N LEU A 36 -4.62 7.67 -18.06
CA LEU A 36 -3.48 7.51 -18.96
C LEU A 36 -3.43 6.11 -19.56
N ALA A 37 -3.73 5.05 -18.79
CA ALA A 37 -3.82 3.69 -19.33
C ALA A 37 -4.83 3.61 -20.49
N SER A 38 -6.03 4.17 -20.29
CA SER A 38 -7.08 4.21 -21.30
C SER A 38 -6.71 5.09 -22.50
N TYR A 39 -6.27 6.33 -22.24
CA TYR A 39 -5.91 7.28 -23.29
C TYR A 39 -4.72 6.79 -24.13
N GLN A 40 -3.62 6.39 -23.51
CA GLN A 40 -2.43 5.90 -24.21
C GLN A 40 -2.70 4.55 -24.89
N GLY A 41 -3.47 3.67 -24.23
CA GLY A 41 -3.87 2.37 -24.79
C GLY A 41 -4.68 2.52 -26.09
N GLU A 42 -5.64 3.44 -26.13
CA GLU A 42 -6.41 3.71 -27.35
C GLU A 42 -5.57 4.43 -28.41
N LEU A 43 -4.79 5.45 -28.01
CA LEU A 43 -3.98 6.25 -28.92
C LEU A 43 -2.90 5.41 -29.62
N MET A 44 -2.11 4.66 -28.85
CA MET A 44 -1.06 3.78 -29.39
C MET A 44 -1.64 2.47 -29.94
N GLY A 45 -2.82 2.06 -29.47
CA GLY A 45 -3.61 0.95 -30.01
C GLY A 45 -3.82 1.05 -31.52
N ARG A 46 -3.90 2.27 -32.07
CA ARG A 46 -3.95 2.51 -33.52
C ARG A 46 -2.75 1.92 -34.26
N VAL A 47 -1.54 2.07 -33.70
CA VAL A 47 -0.30 1.52 -34.28
C VAL A 47 -0.31 0.00 -34.20
N TYR A 48 -0.67 -0.56 -33.04
CA TYR A 48 -0.73 -2.01 -32.85
C TYR A 48 -1.77 -2.67 -33.75
N ARG A 49 -2.99 -2.12 -33.85
CA ARG A 49 -4.06 -2.59 -34.74
C ARG A 49 -3.64 -2.56 -36.21
N ALA A 50 -2.95 -1.49 -36.64
CA ALA A 50 -2.41 -1.40 -38.00
C ALA A 50 -1.38 -2.50 -38.32
N LEU A 51 -0.69 -3.01 -37.30
CA LEU A 51 0.28 -4.11 -37.40
C LEU A 51 -0.32 -5.49 -37.06
N GLY A 52 -1.64 -5.59 -36.90
CA GLY A 52 -2.34 -6.84 -36.62
C GLY A 52 -2.30 -7.33 -35.17
N MET A 53 -1.90 -6.47 -34.22
CA MET A 53 -1.89 -6.79 -32.79
C MET A 53 -3.13 -6.24 -32.07
N THR A 54 -3.49 -6.91 -30.99
CA THR A 54 -4.59 -6.54 -30.09
C THR A 54 -4.08 -5.71 -28.91
N THR A 55 -4.93 -4.82 -28.39
CA THR A 55 -4.61 -3.97 -27.24
C THR A 55 -5.74 -4.04 -26.23
N GLY A 56 -5.40 -4.36 -24.99
CA GLY A 56 -6.32 -4.39 -23.86
C GLY A 56 -6.00 -3.31 -22.83
N VAL A 57 -6.99 -2.93 -22.02
CA VAL A 57 -6.84 -1.95 -20.94
C VAL A 57 -7.53 -2.44 -19.67
N ILE A 58 -6.76 -2.56 -18.60
CA ILE A 58 -7.24 -2.88 -17.25
C ILE A 58 -7.60 -1.59 -16.52
N LEU A 59 -8.81 -1.53 -15.99
CA LEU A 59 -9.37 -0.37 -15.26
C LEU A 59 -10.04 -0.81 -13.97
N THR A 60 -10.11 0.09 -12.99
CA THR A 60 -10.87 -0.14 -11.76
C THR A 60 -12.35 -0.43 -12.07
N GLY A 61 -12.93 -1.43 -11.37
CA GLY A 61 -14.36 -1.76 -11.47
C GLY A 61 -14.74 -2.77 -12.58
N GLN A 62 -13.79 -3.20 -13.42
CA GLN A 62 -14.01 -4.28 -14.38
C GLN A 62 -14.23 -5.63 -13.68
N THR A 63 -15.11 -6.46 -14.24
CA THR A 63 -15.36 -7.83 -13.76
C THR A 63 -14.18 -8.76 -14.11
N PRO A 64 -14.02 -9.90 -13.41
CA PRO A 64 -12.96 -10.86 -13.72
C PRO A 64 -12.97 -11.33 -15.19
N GLU A 65 -14.15 -11.55 -15.78
CA GLU A 65 -14.30 -11.96 -17.18
C GLU A 65 -13.80 -10.88 -18.15
N GLN A 66 -14.13 -9.62 -17.86
CA GLN A 66 -13.64 -8.49 -18.64
C GLN A 66 -12.12 -8.41 -18.55
N ARG A 67 -11.55 -8.48 -17.35
CA ARG A 67 -10.08 -8.44 -17.14
C ARG A 67 -9.38 -9.55 -17.89
N ARG A 68 -9.87 -10.78 -17.83
CA ARG A 68 -9.30 -11.92 -18.55
C ARG A 68 -9.24 -11.65 -20.06
N ALA A 69 -10.32 -11.11 -20.64
CA ALA A 69 -10.32 -10.73 -22.06
C ALA A 69 -9.25 -9.65 -22.38
N GLN A 70 -9.06 -8.68 -21.49
CA GLN A 70 -8.04 -7.63 -21.65
C GLN A 70 -6.61 -8.18 -21.54
N TYR A 71 -6.34 -9.09 -20.59
CA TYR A 71 -5.03 -9.74 -20.42
C TYR A 71 -4.68 -10.66 -21.58
N MET A 72 -5.68 -11.24 -22.27
CA MET A 72 -5.46 -12.06 -23.46
C MET A 72 -4.99 -11.27 -24.69
N SER A 73 -5.04 -9.94 -24.64
CA SER A 73 -4.52 -9.08 -25.71
C SER A 73 -2.99 -9.07 -25.76
N ASP A 74 -2.41 -8.92 -26.94
CA ASP A 74 -0.95 -8.94 -27.16
C ASP A 74 -0.22 -7.88 -26.31
N ILE A 75 -0.82 -6.69 -26.18
CA ILE A 75 -0.38 -5.62 -25.28
C ILE A 75 -1.53 -5.25 -24.33
N THR A 76 -1.24 -5.15 -23.04
CA THR A 76 -2.21 -4.74 -22.01
C THR A 76 -1.71 -3.50 -21.29
N TYR A 77 -2.50 -2.42 -21.31
CA TYR A 77 -2.26 -1.21 -20.53
C TYR A 77 -2.97 -1.30 -19.18
N GLY A 78 -2.42 -0.65 -18.16
CA GLY A 78 -3.04 -0.57 -16.84
C GLY A 78 -2.20 0.22 -15.87
N THR A 79 -2.58 0.20 -14.59
CA THR A 79 -1.81 0.79 -13.50
C THR A 79 -1.11 -0.28 -12.67
N ASN A 80 -0.04 0.10 -11.99
CA ASN A 80 0.67 -0.79 -11.05
C ASN A 80 -0.27 -1.41 -10.02
N ASN A 81 -1.21 -0.62 -9.50
CA ASN A 81 -2.20 -1.05 -8.52
C ASN A 81 -3.13 -2.12 -9.11
N GLU A 82 -3.69 -1.90 -10.29
CA GLU A 82 -4.61 -2.86 -10.91
C GLU A 82 -3.91 -4.17 -11.25
N PHE A 83 -2.73 -4.09 -11.86
CA PHE A 83 -1.92 -5.27 -12.18
C PHE A 83 -1.49 -6.04 -10.91
N GLY A 84 -1.04 -5.34 -9.87
CA GLY A 84 -0.62 -5.96 -8.62
C GLY A 84 -1.79 -6.57 -7.84
N PHE A 85 -2.97 -5.95 -7.82
CA PHE A 85 -4.15 -6.52 -7.20
C PHE A 85 -4.72 -7.70 -7.98
N ASP A 86 -4.65 -7.70 -9.31
CA ASP A 86 -5.00 -8.89 -10.10
C ASP A 86 -4.07 -10.06 -9.79
N TYR A 87 -2.77 -9.81 -9.62
CA TYR A 87 -1.84 -10.83 -9.15
C TYR A 87 -2.22 -11.38 -7.77
N LEU A 88 -2.54 -10.51 -6.81
CA LEU A 88 -2.98 -10.96 -5.48
C LEU A 88 -4.30 -11.75 -5.55
N ARG A 89 -5.27 -11.30 -6.35
CA ARG A 89 -6.55 -12.00 -6.56
C ARG A 89 -6.37 -13.37 -7.23
N ASP A 90 -5.50 -13.47 -8.23
CA ASP A 90 -5.21 -14.73 -8.91
C ASP A 90 -4.62 -15.77 -7.94
N ASN A 91 -3.79 -15.34 -6.98
CA ASN A 91 -3.25 -16.22 -5.95
C ASN A 91 -4.24 -16.50 -4.81
N MET A 92 -5.43 -15.90 -4.82
CA MET A 92 -6.56 -16.23 -3.94
C MET A 92 -7.68 -16.98 -4.69
N ALA A 93 -7.53 -17.23 -6.00
CA ALA A 93 -8.53 -17.88 -6.83
C ALA A 93 -8.71 -19.35 -6.43
N TRP A 94 -9.96 -19.84 -6.39
CA TRP A 94 -10.29 -21.22 -6.01
C TRP A 94 -10.33 -22.17 -7.21
N GLN A 95 -10.46 -21.61 -8.41
CA GLN A 95 -10.49 -22.33 -9.67
C GLN A 95 -9.53 -21.68 -10.65
N ALA A 96 -8.89 -22.47 -11.51
CA ALA A 96 -8.04 -21.93 -12.56
C ALA A 96 -8.79 -20.97 -13.49
N SER A 97 -10.09 -21.21 -13.72
CA SER A 97 -10.97 -20.34 -14.51
C SER A 97 -11.22 -18.98 -13.87
N ASP A 98 -11.01 -18.82 -12.57
CA ASP A 98 -11.20 -17.54 -11.87
C ASP A 98 -10.00 -16.60 -12.07
N ARG A 99 -8.83 -17.13 -12.46
CA ARG A 99 -7.62 -16.33 -12.74
C ARG A 99 -7.83 -15.43 -13.96
N VAL A 100 -7.24 -14.23 -13.91
CA VAL A 100 -7.35 -13.23 -14.98
C VAL A 100 -6.04 -12.97 -15.71
N GLN A 101 -4.90 -13.10 -15.03
CA GLN A 101 -3.58 -12.90 -15.64
C GLN A 101 -3.07 -14.17 -16.33
N ARG A 102 -2.09 -13.97 -17.23
CA ARG A 102 -1.43 -15.07 -17.99
C ARG A 102 0.10 -15.08 -17.83
N GLY A 103 0.59 -14.67 -16.66
CA GLY A 103 2.01 -14.63 -16.31
C GLY A 103 2.66 -13.24 -16.45
N HIS A 104 3.96 -13.17 -16.15
CA HIS A 104 4.74 -11.92 -16.07
C HIS A 104 5.91 -11.96 -17.06
N TYR A 105 5.64 -11.74 -18.35
CA TYR A 105 6.67 -11.84 -19.38
C TYR A 105 7.50 -10.55 -19.52
N PHE A 106 6.88 -9.45 -19.96
CA PHE A 106 7.56 -8.18 -20.16
C PHE A 106 6.75 -7.00 -19.64
N ALA A 107 7.37 -6.17 -18.82
CA ALA A 107 6.80 -4.91 -18.32
C ALA A 107 7.58 -3.69 -18.86
N ILE A 108 6.82 -2.70 -19.33
CA ILE A 108 7.31 -1.35 -19.61
C ILE A 108 6.62 -0.41 -18.62
N VAL A 109 7.40 0.15 -17.69
CA VAL A 109 6.89 1.09 -16.69
C VAL A 109 7.07 2.53 -17.18
N ASP A 110 5.96 3.22 -17.48
CA ASP A 110 5.95 4.66 -17.71
C ASP A 110 6.08 5.41 -16.38
N GLU A 111 6.80 6.52 -16.40
CA GLU A 111 7.23 7.27 -15.20
C GLU A 111 7.80 6.35 -14.10
N VAL A 112 8.76 5.50 -14.51
CA VAL A 112 9.37 4.44 -13.68
C VAL A 112 9.91 4.92 -12.35
N ASP A 113 10.38 6.16 -12.26
CA ASP A 113 10.86 6.75 -11.02
C ASP A 113 9.73 7.00 -10.03
N SER A 114 8.53 7.33 -10.45
CA SER A 114 7.44 7.45 -9.49
C SER A 114 6.88 6.11 -9.07
N ILE A 115 6.70 5.18 -10.00
CA ILE A 115 6.10 3.89 -9.67
C ILE A 115 7.07 3.04 -8.84
N LEU A 116 8.34 2.95 -9.25
CA LEU A 116 9.31 2.04 -8.61
C LEU A 116 10.10 2.68 -7.47
N ILE A 117 10.01 4.00 -7.25
CA ILE A 117 10.72 4.73 -6.19
C ILE A 117 9.76 5.52 -5.30
N ASP A 118 8.86 6.36 -5.84
CA ASP A 118 7.96 7.16 -4.97
C ASP A 118 6.84 6.32 -4.33
N GLU A 119 6.19 5.49 -5.13
CA GLU A 119 5.05 4.65 -4.74
C GLU A 119 5.48 3.34 -4.05
N ALA A 120 6.71 2.90 -4.31
CA ALA A 120 7.31 1.71 -3.72
C ALA A 120 7.59 1.81 -2.19
N ARG A 121 7.14 2.90 -1.55
CA ARG A 121 7.12 3.07 -0.09
C ARG A 121 5.98 2.29 0.58
N THR A 122 4.95 1.94 -0.17
CA THR A 122 3.72 1.32 0.34
C THR A 122 3.49 -0.02 -0.36
N PRO A 123 3.30 -1.13 0.37
CA PRO A 123 2.92 -2.41 -0.25
C PRO A 123 1.46 -2.38 -0.72
N LEU A 124 1.12 -3.30 -1.63
CA LEU A 124 -0.26 -3.60 -2.01
C LEU A 124 -0.82 -4.62 -1.03
N ILE A 125 -1.95 -4.33 -0.40
CA ILE A 125 -2.57 -5.19 0.61
C ILE A 125 -4.06 -5.40 0.29
N ILE A 126 -4.49 -6.65 0.29
CA ILE A 126 -5.91 -7.03 0.35
C ILE A 126 -6.21 -7.43 1.78
N SER A 127 -7.16 -6.75 2.41
CA SER A 127 -7.63 -7.07 3.76
C SER A 127 -9.09 -7.46 3.74
N GLY A 128 -9.49 -8.35 4.66
CA GLY A 128 -10.87 -8.78 4.83
C GLY A 128 -11.19 -9.04 6.31
N PRO A 129 -12.47 -9.25 6.64
CA PRO A 129 -12.86 -9.49 8.02
C PRO A 129 -12.18 -10.74 8.59
N SER A 130 -11.70 -10.66 9.83
CA SER A 130 -11.17 -11.83 10.54
C SER A 130 -12.29 -12.81 10.95
N SER A 131 -11.93 -14.08 11.07
CA SER A 131 -12.79 -15.05 11.76
C SER A 131 -12.92 -14.60 13.22
N GLY A 132 -14.14 -14.41 13.70
CA GLY A 132 -14.42 -13.80 15.02
C GLY A 132 -13.88 -14.54 16.24
N GLU A 133 -13.12 -15.63 16.08
CA GLU A 133 -12.48 -16.36 17.19
C GLU A 133 -11.48 -15.50 17.97
N ALA A 134 -10.77 -14.60 17.29
CA ALA A 134 -9.86 -13.64 17.92
C ALA A 134 -10.57 -12.69 18.92
N ASN A 135 -11.87 -12.46 18.76
CA ASN A 135 -12.65 -11.60 19.66
C ASN A 135 -12.74 -12.19 21.09
N ARG A 136 -12.61 -13.51 21.23
CA ARG A 136 -12.56 -14.16 22.55
C ARG A 136 -11.34 -13.71 23.34
N TRP A 137 -10.16 -13.68 22.70
CA TRP A 137 -8.91 -13.30 23.37
C TRP A 137 -8.93 -11.88 23.88
N PHE A 138 -9.49 -10.92 23.14
CA PHE A 138 -9.68 -9.56 23.64
C PHE A 138 -10.50 -9.51 24.92
N SER A 139 -11.53 -10.35 25.03
CA SER A 139 -12.39 -10.42 26.22
C SER A 139 -11.65 -11.05 27.42
N GLU A 140 -10.90 -12.13 27.18
CA GLU A 140 -10.08 -12.80 28.21
C GLU A 140 -8.98 -11.87 28.74
N PHE A 141 -8.20 -11.25 27.85
CA PHE A 141 -7.12 -10.33 28.24
C PHE A 141 -7.63 -9.03 28.87
N ALA A 142 -8.83 -8.56 28.51
CA ALA A 142 -9.47 -7.44 29.22
C ALA A 142 -9.82 -7.79 30.68
N ASN A 143 -10.10 -9.07 30.98
CA ASN A 143 -10.30 -9.53 32.35
C ASN A 143 -8.97 -9.70 33.08
N ILE A 144 -7.96 -10.29 32.43
CA ILE A 144 -6.62 -10.44 33.00
C ILE A 144 -6.02 -9.08 33.33
N ALA A 145 -6.13 -8.09 32.43
CA ALA A 145 -5.60 -6.75 32.65
C ALA A 145 -6.19 -6.03 33.88
N LYS A 146 -7.39 -6.42 34.36
CA LYS A 146 -7.97 -5.89 35.61
C LYS A 146 -7.32 -6.47 36.87
N THR A 147 -6.66 -7.62 36.75
CA THR A 147 -5.98 -8.30 37.86
C THR A 147 -4.53 -7.85 38.06
N LEU A 148 -3.95 -7.21 37.03
CA LEU A 148 -2.58 -6.71 37.05
C LEU A 148 -2.49 -5.34 37.73
N VAL A 149 -1.39 -5.10 38.46
CA VAL A 149 -1.15 -3.91 39.25
C VAL A 149 -0.02 -3.06 38.65
N GLU A 150 -0.30 -1.78 38.42
CA GLU A 150 0.69 -0.80 37.94
C GLU A 150 1.83 -0.59 38.96
N GLY A 151 3.07 -0.67 38.51
CA GLY A 151 4.28 -0.55 39.32
C GLY A 151 4.81 -1.87 39.91
N GLU A 152 4.01 -2.95 39.87
CA GLU A 152 4.43 -4.31 40.26
C GLU A 152 4.45 -5.25 39.05
N ASP A 153 3.35 -5.30 38.30
CA ASP A 153 3.16 -6.24 37.19
C ASP A 153 3.47 -5.60 35.83
N TYR A 154 3.31 -4.29 35.71
CA TYR A 154 3.63 -3.53 34.50
C TYR A 154 3.98 -2.08 34.83
N GLU A 155 4.75 -1.43 33.96
CA GLU A 155 5.10 -0.01 34.03
C GLU A 155 4.44 0.78 32.89
N VAL A 156 4.11 2.05 33.17
CA VAL A 156 3.47 2.96 32.21
C VAL A 156 4.34 4.20 32.03
N ASP A 157 4.74 4.48 30.79
CA ASP A 157 5.35 5.76 30.41
C ASP A 157 4.27 6.63 29.78
N GLU A 158 3.67 7.53 30.56
CA GLU A 158 2.62 8.43 30.09
C GLU A 158 3.11 9.42 29.01
N LYS A 159 4.38 9.81 29.04
CA LYS A 159 4.94 10.76 28.06
C LYS A 159 5.10 10.11 26.69
N LYS A 160 5.53 8.86 26.66
CA LYS A 160 5.69 8.08 25.43
C LYS A 160 4.42 7.32 25.04
N ARG A 161 3.42 7.26 25.93
CA ARG A 161 2.20 6.45 25.79
C ARG A 161 2.51 4.98 25.51
N THR A 162 3.48 4.43 26.24
CA THR A 162 3.91 3.04 26.14
C THR A 162 3.76 2.32 27.47
N VAL A 163 3.60 0.99 27.40
CA VAL A 163 3.49 0.11 28.56
C VAL A 163 4.57 -0.97 28.43
N GLY A 164 5.29 -1.24 29.52
CA GLY A 164 6.20 -2.37 29.65
C GLY A 164 5.64 -3.39 30.63
N VAL A 165 5.53 -4.66 30.24
CA VAL A 165 5.11 -5.73 31.16
C VAL A 165 6.34 -6.23 31.90
N LEU A 166 6.25 -6.29 33.24
CA LEU A 166 7.34 -6.76 34.10
C LEU A 166 7.25 -8.27 34.29
N GLU A 167 8.35 -8.89 34.72
CA GLU A 167 8.44 -10.34 34.95
C GLU A 167 7.34 -10.91 35.87
N PRO A 168 6.97 -10.25 37.00
CA PRO A 168 5.84 -10.71 37.82
C PRO A 168 4.49 -10.68 37.10
N GLY A 169 4.29 -9.72 36.18
CA GLY A 169 3.10 -9.62 35.36
C GLY A 169 3.03 -10.70 34.29
N ILE A 170 4.17 -11.06 33.70
CA ILE A 170 4.27 -12.18 32.74
C ILE A 170 3.88 -13.48 33.44
N GLN A 171 4.44 -13.75 34.63
CA GLN A 171 4.16 -14.99 35.36
C GLN A 171 2.69 -15.12 35.78
N LYS A 172 2.04 -14.03 36.21
CA LYS A 172 0.59 -14.03 36.50
C LYS A 172 -0.26 -14.37 35.27
N VAL A 173 0.15 -13.90 34.09
CA VAL A 173 -0.55 -14.17 32.83
C VAL A 173 -0.34 -15.63 32.42
N GLU A 174 0.88 -16.14 32.56
CA GLU A 174 1.22 -17.55 32.31
C GLU A 174 0.42 -18.50 33.20
N ASP A 175 0.36 -18.22 34.51
CA ASP A 175 -0.43 -18.97 35.48
C ASP A 175 -1.93 -18.94 35.17
N TYR A 176 -2.45 -17.79 34.74
CA TYR A 176 -3.88 -17.64 34.41
C TYR A 176 -4.27 -18.43 33.15
N LEU A 177 -3.38 -18.44 32.15
CA LEU A 177 -3.60 -19.12 30.88
C LEU A 177 -3.22 -20.60 30.93
N GLY A 178 -2.46 -21.02 31.96
CA GLY A 178 -1.93 -22.37 32.08
C GLY A 178 -0.86 -22.68 31.03
N ILE A 179 -0.05 -21.69 30.66
CA ILE A 179 1.03 -21.81 29.68
C ILE A 179 2.39 -21.64 30.35
N ASP A 180 3.41 -22.37 29.88
CA ASP A 180 4.75 -22.33 30.49
C ASP A 180 5.56 -21.09 30.11
N ASN A 181 5.36 -20.56 28.89
CA ASN A 181 6.08 -19.38 28.42
C ASN A 181 5.26 -18.56 27.41
N LEU A 182 4.99 -17.30 27.74
CA LEU A 182 4.28 -16.36 26.88
C LEU A 182 5.07 -15.96 25.62
N TYR A 183 6.40 -16.10 25.65
CA TYR A 183 7.32 -15.76 24.55
C TYR A 183 7.64 -16.95 23.63
N GLU A 184 6.95 -18.08 23.78
CA GLU A 184 7.01 -19.16 22.80
C GLU A 184 6.40 -18.72 21.46
N SER A 185 6.90 -19.28 20.36
CA SER A 185 6.43 -18.96 19.00
C SER A 185 4.92 -19.17 18.83
N ALA A 186 4.34 -20.20 19.47
CA ALA A 186 2.91 -20.47 19.45
C ALA A 186 2.06 -19.42 20.21
N ASN A 187 2.64 -18.74 21.21
CA ASN A 187 1.95 -17.79 22.09
C ASN A 187 2.20 -16.32 21.71
N THR A 188 2.99 -16.06 20.67
CA THR A 188 3.39 -14.72 20.23
C THR A 188 2.21 -13.76 19.99
N PRO A 189 1.06 -14.19 19.43
CA PRO A 189 -0.12 -13.32 19.29
C PRO A 189 -0.70 -12.84 20.63
N LEU A 190 -0.57 -13.63 21.70
CA LEU A 190 -1.10 -13.33 23.03
C LEU A 190 -0.44 -12.11 23.68
N ILE A 191 0.84 -11.89 23.38
CA ILE A 191 1.60 -10.71 23.85
C ILE A 191 0.94 -9.42 23.39
N SER A 192 0.46 -9.40 22.14
CA SER A 192 -0.20 -8.23 21.57
C SER A 192 -1.52 -7.93 22.29
N PHE A 193 -2.34 -8.96 22.53
CA PHE A 193 -3.60 -8.85 23.26
C PHE A 193 -3.39 -8.37 24.70
N LEU A 194 -2.37 -8.91 25.38
CA LEU A 194 -1.98 -8.47 26.73
C LEU A 194 -1.58 -7.00 26.74
N ASN A 195 -0.63 -6.62 25.87
CA ASN A 195 -0.10 -5.26 25.83
C ASN A 195 -1.22 -4.26 25.46
N ASN A 196 -2.07 -4.61 24.49
CA ASN A 196 -3.20 -3.79 24.08
C ASN A 196 -4.25 -3.66 25.19
N SER A 197 -4.53 -4.71 25.94
CA SER A 197 -5.49 -4.68 27.06
C SER A 197 -4.96 -3.85 28.24
N ILE A 198 -3.66 -3.95 28.55
CA ILE A 198 -3.04 -3.10 29.57
C ILE A 198 -3.01 -1.64 29.09
N LYS A 199 -2.62 -1.37 27.84
CA LYS A 199 -2.67 -0.02 27.24
C LYS A 199 -4.08 0.57 27.31
N ALA A 200 -5.10 -0.19 26.87
CA ALA A 200 -6.50 0.23 26.92
C ALA A 200 -6.94 0.58 28.36
N THR A 201 -6.47 -0.17 29.35
CA THR A 201 -6.81 0.03 30.76
C THR A 201 -6.07 1.23 31.37
N ALA A 202 -4.76 1.30 31.19
CA ALA A 202 -3.88 2.28 31.80
C ALA A 202 -3.94 3.66 31.09
N LEU A 203 -3.82 3.69 29.76
CA LEU A 203 -3.58 4.90 28.98
C LEU A 203 -4.83 5.53 28.35
N PHE A 204 -5.93 4.79 28.21
CA PHE A 204 -7.16 5.31 27.59
C PHE A 204 -8.27 5.42 28.63
N LYS A 205 -8.74 6.64 28.89
CA LYS A 205 -9.75 6.93 29.91
C LYS A 205 -11.11 7.22 29.26
N ARG A 206 -12.13 6.53 29.76
CA ARG A 206 -13.53 6.79 29.42
C ARG A 206 -13.91 8.22 29.82
N ASP A 207 -14.75 8.85 28.99
CA ASP A 207 -15.21 10.23 29.09
C ASP A 207 -14.13 11.30 28.92
N LYS A 208 -12.91 10.90 28.56
CA LYS A 208 -11.80 11.79 28.18
C LYS A 208 -11.28 11.48 26.77
N ASP A 209 -10.84 10.24 26.54
CA ASP A 209 -10.29 9.78 25.26
C ASP A 209 -11.36 9.15 24.35
N TYR A 210 -12.43 8.62 24.95
CA TYR A 210 -13.55 8.00 24.24
C TYR A 210 -14.81 8.01 25.11
N VAL A 211 -15.98 7.87 24.49
CA VAL A 211 -17.27 7.65 25.14
C VAL A 211 -17.93 6.41 24.57
N VAL A 212 -18.76 5.73 25.37
CA VAL A 212 -19.56 4.58 24.93
C VAL A 212 -21.00 5.02 24.75
N MET A 213 -21.52 4.96 23.53
CA MET A 213 -22.91 5.32 23.22
C MET A 213 -23.52 4.31 22.25
N ASN A 214 -24.78 3.92 22.48
CA ASN A 214 -25.49 2.93 21.64
C ASN A 214 -24.76 1.59 21.45
N GLY A 215 -23.98 1.16 22.45
CA GLY A 215 -23.17 -0.06 22.34
C GLY A 215 -21.97 0.08 21.39
N GLU A 216 -21.47 1.30 21.16
CA GLU A 216 -20.26 1.55 20.36
C GLU A 216 -19.28 2.46 21.10
N VAL A 217 -17.98 2.19 20.93
CA VAL A 217 -16.89 3.05 21.42
C VAL A 217 -16.65 4.16 20.40
N LEU A 218 -16.86 5.42 20.81
CA LEU A 218 -16.67 6.60 19.98
C LEU A 218 -15.53 7.46 20.53
N ILE A 219 -14.56 7.77 19.67
CA ILE A 219 -13.39 8.56 20.07
C ILE A 219 -13.79 10.01 20.31
N VAL A 220 -13.27 10.60 21.39
CA VAL A 220 -13.44 12.02 21.71
C VAL A 220 -12.14 12.76 21.39
N ASP A 221 -12.27 13.90 20.72
CA ASP A 221 -11.15 14.81 20.53
C ASP A 221 -10.78 15.47 21.87
N GLU A 222 -9.58 15.20 22.37
CA GLU A 222 -9.06 15.69 23.66
C GLU A 222 -9.09 17.22 23.78
N HIS A 223 -9.00 17.96 22.66
CA HIS A 223 -8.97 19.42 22.67
C HIS A 223 -10.35 20.06 22.53
N THR A 224 -11.27 19.42 21.81
CA THR A 224 -12.58 20.02 21.49
C THR A 224 -13.76 19.36 22.20
N GLY A 225 -13.55 18.19 22.82
CA GLY A 225 -14.61 17.38 23.42
C GLY A 225 -15.63 16.85 22.41
N ARG A 226 -15.37 16.98 21.11
CA ARG A 226 -16.28 16.52 20.05
C ARG A 226 -16.10 15.03 19.80
N ILE A 227 -17.23 14.37 19.59
CA ILE A 227 -17.27 12.97 19.21
C ILE A 227 -16.89 12.83 17.73
N LEU A 228 -15.88 12.01 17.46
CA LEU A 228 -15.37 11.73 16.12
C LEU A 228 -15.97 10.43 15.61
N ALA A 229 -17.22 10.50 15.12
CA ALA A 229 -17.92 9.34 14.57
C ALA A 229 -17.16 8.71 13.38
N GLY A 230 -17.13 7.38 13.34
CA GLY A 230 -16.45 6.60 12.30
C GLY A 230 -14.92 6.51 12.43
N ARG A 231 -14.33 6.97 13.55
CA ARG A 231 -12.90 6.77 13.85
C ARG A 231 -12.70 5.62 14.83
N ARG A 232 -11.68 4.80 14.55
CA ARG A 232 -11.23 3.71 15.42
C ARG A 232 -9.77 3.89 15.83
N TYR A 233 -9.39 3.24 16.93
CA TYR A 233 -8.00 3.04 17.31
C TYR A 233 -7.45 1.83 16.54
N ASN A 234 -6.16 1.83 16.22
CA ASN A 234 -5.53 0.78 15.39
C ASN A 234 -4.90 -0.30 16.28
N GLU A 235 -4.33 -1.36 15.66
CA GLU A 235 -3.50 -2.38 16.32
C GLU A 235 -4.25 -3.15 17.42
N GLY A 236 -5.54 -3.47 17.22
CA GLY A 236 -6.36 -4.12 18.25
C GLY A 236 -6.70 -3.25 19.47
N ILE A 237 -6.25 -1.99 19.56
CA ILE A 237 -6.54 -1.12 20.72
C ILE A 237 -8.02 -0.78 20.81
N HIS A 238 -8.71 -0.60 19.67
CA HIS A 238 -10.14 -0.29 19.69
C HIS A 238 -10.93 -1.49 20.24
N GLN A 239 -10.57 -2.68 19.80
CA GLN A 239 -11.13 -3.95 20.24
C GLN A 239 -10.82 -4.21 21.72
N ALA A 240 -9.61 -3.89 22.18
CA ALA A 240 -9.26 -3.95 23.60
C ALA A 240 -10.07 -2.95 24.44
N ILE A 241 -10.39 -1.77 23.93
CA ILE A 241 -11.28 -0.80 24.60
C ILE A 241 -12.73 -1.29 24.56
N GLU A 242 -13.20 -1.82 23.43
CA GLU A 242 -14.53 -2.45 23.31
C GLU A 242 -14.68 -3.56 24.37
N ALA A 243 -13.70 -4.47 24.45
CA ALA A 243 -13.66 -5.55 25.44
C ALA A 243 -13.58 -5.04 26.89
N LYS A 244 -12.73 -4.04 27.16
CA LYS A 244 -12.62 -3.38 28.47
C LYS A 244 -13.95 -2.85 28.97
N GLU A 245 -14.73 -2.23 28.08
CA GLU A 245 -16.02 -1.61 28.40
C GLU A 245 -17.21 -2.57 28.29
N GLY A 246 -16.97 -3.84 27.93
CA GLY A 246 -18.03 -4.85 27.74
C GLY A 246 -18.90 -4.61 26.51
N VAL A 247 -18.37 -3.90 25.51
CA VAL A 247 -18.99 -3.68 24.20
C VAL A 247 -18.69 -4.88 23.29
N GLU A 248 -19.60 -5.19 22.36
CA GLU A 248 -19.37 -6.22 21.36
C GLU A 248 -18.12 -5.90 20.52
N VAL A 249 -17.09 -6.76 20.61
CA VAL A 249 -15.82 -6.58 19.91
C VAL A 249 -16.06 -6.85 18.43
N LYS A 250 -15.83 -5.85 17.59
CA LYS A 250 -16.00 -5.99 16.15
C LYS A 250 -14.71 -6.58 15.54
N ALA A 251 -14.88 -7.57 14.67
CA ALA A 251 -13.75 -8.23 14.00
C ALA A 251 -12.84 -7.22 13.28
N GLU A 252 -11.53 -7.39 13.43
CA GLU A 252 -10.54 -6.58 12.72
C GLU A 252 -10.42 -7.02 11.26
N ASN A 253 -10.01 -6.11 10.40
CA ASN A 253 -9.60 -6.48 9.05
C ASN A 253 -8.20 -7.07 9.12
N GLN A 254 -8.04 -8.32 8.70
CA GLN A 254 -6.75 -9.00 8.62
C GLN A 254 -6.20 -8.96 7.20
N THR A 255 -4.87 -9.00 7.06
CA THR A 255 -4.19 -9.13 5.77
C THR A 255 -4.47 -10.51 5.17
N LEU A 256 -5.11 -10.55 4.00
CA LEU A 256 -5.35 -11.80 3.25
C LEU A 256 -4.25 -12.07 2.23
N ALA A 257 -3.77 -11.01 1.59
CA ALA A 257 -2.70 -11.09 0.61
C ALA A 257 -1.95 -9.76 0.56
N THR A 258 -0.64 -9.81 0.40
CA THR A 258 0.21 -8.62 0.32
C THR A 258 1.35 -8.85 -0.65
N VAL A 259 1.82 -7.79 -1.33
CA VAL A 259 3.04 -7.78 -2.13
C VAL A 259 3.61 -6.36 -2.22
N THR A 260 4.93 -6.22 -2.12
CA THR A 260 5.58 -4.94 -2.41
C THR A 260 5.67 -4.72 -3.92
N LEU A 261 5.59 -3.46 -4.38
CA LEU A 261 5.80 -3.16 -5.81
C LEU A 261 7.16 -3.67 -6.30
N GLN A 262 8.18 -3.60 -5.45
CA GLN A 262 9.51 -4.12 -5.70
C GLN A 262 9.46 -5.61 -6.10
N ASN A 263 8.92 -6.47 -5.22
CA ASN A 263 8.88 -7.90 -5.48
C ASN A 263 7.89 -8.27 -6.58
N TYR A 264 6.79 -7.52 -6.72
CA TYR A 264 5.87 -7.70 -7.84
C TYR A 264 6.58 -7.51 -9.20
N PHE A 265 7.29 -6.40 -9.40
CA PHE A 265 7.97 -6.14 -10.66
C PHE A 265 9.19 -7.04 -10.91
N ARG A 266 9.82 -7.58 -9.85
CA ARG A 266 10.93 -8.55 -9.97
C ARG A 266 10.48 -9.90 -10.55
N MET A 267 9.19 -10.22 -10.53
CA MET A 267 8.67 -11.45 -11.14
C MET A 267 8.68 -11.44 -12.67
N TYR A 268 8.78 -10.26 -13.30
CA TYR A 268 8.79 -10.17 -14.75
C TYR A 268 10.10 -10.72 -15.31
N GLU A 269 10.02 -11.60 -16.33
CA GLU A 269 11.22 -12.11 -17.02
C GLU A 269 12.07 -10.97 -17.61
N LYS A 270 11.40 -9.91 -18.06
CA LYS A 270 12.03 -8.69 -18.55
C LYS A 270 11.32 -7.47 -18.00
N LEU A 271 12.10 -6.53 -17.47
CA LEU A 271 11.60 -5.27 -16.92
C LEU A 271 12.32 -4.10 -17.57
N SER A 272 11.55 -3.10 -17.98
CA SER A 272 12.06 -1.85 -18.54
C SER A 272 11.21 -0.67 -18.09
N GLY A 273 11.73 0.54 -18.25
CA GLY A 273 10.98 1.74 -17.90
C GLY A 273 11.51 2.99 -18.58
N MET A 274 10.67 4.02 -18.55
CA MET A 274 10.94 5.33 -19.12
C MET A 274 10.55 6.43 -18.14
N THR A 275 11.36 7.49 -18.08
CA THR A 275 11.09 8.69 -17.27
C THR A 275 11.98 9.83 -17.74
N GLY A 276 11.72 11.07 -17.31
CA GLY A 276 12.59 12.22 -17.56
C GLY A 276 13.75 12.37 -16.57
N THR A 277 13.73 11.61 -15.47
CA THR A 277 14.59 11.82 -14.31
C THR A 277 14.93 10.51 -13.59
N ALA A 278 15.71 9.62 -14.20
CA ALA A 278 16.11 8.33 -13.59
C ALA A 278 17.57 8.31 -13.10
N GLU A 279 18.44 9.17 -13.61
CA GLU A 279 19.90 9.11 -13.38
C GLU A 279 20.26 9.20 -11.89
N THR A 280 19.52 10.00 -11.11
CA THR A 280 19.75 10.15 -9.67
C THR A 280 19.50 8.85 -8.90
N GLU A 281 18.57 8.02 -9.37
CA GLU A 281 18.16 6.76 -8.71
C GLU A 281 18.81 5.53 -9.35
N ALA A 282 19.80 5.70 -10.25
CA ALA A 282 20.41 4.59 -10.97
C ALA A 282 20.99 3.50 -10.05
N GLY A 283 21.54 3.89 -8.90
CA GLY A 283 22.03 2.94 -7.90
C GLY A 283 20.90 2.10 -7.27
N GLU A 284 19.74 2.70 -7.01
CA GLU A 284 18.57 2.01 -6.47
C GLU A 284 17.95 1.08 -7.52
N PHE A 285 17.81 1.55 -8.77
CA PHE A 285 17.33 0.72 -9.88
C PHE A 285 18.20 -0.51 -10.11
N MET A 286 19.52 -0.35 -10.08
CA MET A 286 20.45 -1.46 -10.28
C MET A 286 20.49 -2.41 -9.09
N SER A 287 20.45 -1.90 -7.84
CA SER A 287 20.51 -2.77 -6.66
C SER A 287 19.22 -3.58 -6.47
N THR A 288 18.05 -2.96 -6.64
CA THR A 288 16.72 -3.57 -6.42
C THR A 288 16.21 -4.34 -7.62
N TYR A 289 16.22 -3.74 -8.82
CA TYR A 289 15.55 -4.28 -10.01
C TYR A 289 16.51 -4.82 -11.08
N LYS A 290 17.83 -4.66 -10.88
CA LYS A 290 18.86 -5.01 -11.89
C LYS A 290 18.68 -4.27 -13.22
N ILE A 291 18.15 -3.04 -13.18
CA ILE A 291 17.93 -2.20 -14.37
C ILE A 291 19.00 -1.12 -14.44
N GLY A 292 19.62 -0.96 -15.62
CA GLY A 292 20.52 0.16 -15.93
C GLY A 292 19.77 1.41 -16.41
N VAL A 293 20.28 2.59 -16.07
CA VAL A 293 19.76 3.88 -16.55
C VAL A 293 20.62 4.38 -17.70
N VAL A 294 19.98 4.73 -18.81
CA VAL A 294 20.64 5.28 -19.99
C VAL A 294 20.03 6.66 -20.30
N PRO A 295 20.79 7.76 -20.17
CA PRO A 295 20.35 9.09 -20.59
C PRO A 295 20.33 9.18 -22.11
N ILE A 296 19.13 9.41 -22.66
CA ILE A 296 18.93 9.57 -24.10
C ILE A 296 19.10 11.06 -24.45
N PRO A 297 19.92 11.41 -25.45
CA PRO A 297 20.04 12.78 -25.93
C PRO A 297 18.68 13.36 -26.35
N THR A 298 18.45 14.65 -26.09
CA THR A 298 17.24 15.33 -26.53
C THR A 298 17.23 15.53 -28.05
N ASN A 299 16.05 15.51 -28.68
CA ASN A 299 15.91 15.75 -30.12
C ASN A 299 16.39 17.16 -30.51
N ARG A 300 16.14 18.14 -29.65
CA ARG A 300 16.58 19.54 -29.82
C ARG A 300 17.34 20.04 -28.59
N PRO A 301 18.24 21.03 -28.73
CA PRO A 301 18.96 21.60 -27.60
C PRO A 301 18.01 22.22 -26.57
N MET A 302 18.21 21.92 -25.29
CA MET A 302 17.43 22.51 -24.20
C MET A 302 17.91 23.94 -23.92
N ILE A 303 17.02 24.92 -24.08
CA ILE A 303 17.32 26.36 -23.92
C ILE A 303 16.54 27.02 -22.77
N ARG A 304 15.87 26.22 -21.93
CA ARG A 304 15.10 26.72 -20.78
C ARG A 304 16.02 27.46 -19.80
N LYS A 305 15.56 28.61 -19.30
CA LYS A 305 16.24 29.37 -18.26
C LYS A 305 15.77 28.90 -16.88
N ASP A 306 16.61 28.13 -16.19
CA ASP A 306 16.36 27.74 -14.80
C ASP A 306 16.95 28.78 -13.85
N ASN A 307 16.11 29.66 -13.31
CA ASN A 307 16.54 30.69 -12.37
C ASN A 307 16.89 30.11 -11.01
N SER A 308 17.66 30.89 -10.26
CA SER A 308 17.92 30.62 -8.84
C SER A 308 16.68 30.80 -7.99
N ASP A 309 16.66 30.11 -6.85
CA ASP A 309 15.54 30.14 -5.92
C ASP A 309 15.47 31.48 -5.19
N VAL A 310 14.25 31.95 -4.93
CA VAL A 310 13.98 33.16 -4.16
C VAL A 310 13.43 32.74 -2.80
N VAL A 311 14.06 33.18 -1.72
CA VAL A 311 13.66 32.80 -0.35
C VAL A 311 13.12 34.00 0.40
N TYR A 312 11.96 33.84 1.02
CA TYR A 312 11.30 34.83 1.86
C TYR A 312 11.29 34.42 3.33
N LYS A 313 11.03 35.39 4.21
CA LYS A 313 11.05 35.16 5.66
C LYS A 313 9.86 34.32 6.14
N ASN A 314 8.69 34.52 5.54
CA ASN A 314 7.47 33.80 5.91
C ASN A 314 6.62 33.47 4.67
N GLU A 315 5.70 32.53 4.86
CA GLU A 315 4.86 31.98 3.80
C GLU A 315 3.86 33.01 3.23
N VAL A 316 3.32 33.91 4.06
CA VAL A 316 2.35 34.93 3.62
C VAL A 316 3.00 35.85 2.59
N VAL A 317 4.18 36.39 2.90
CA VAL A 317 4.91 37.30 1.99
C VAL A 317 5.39 36.57 0.74
N LYS A 318 5.82 35.30 0.87
CA LYS A 318 6.14 34.43 -0.28
C LYS A 318 4.97 34.41 -1.27
N PHE A 319 3.76 34.09 -0.81
CA PHE A 319 2.60 33.95 -1.69
C PHE A 319 2.11 35.28 -2.27
N GLU A 320 2.24 36.39 -1.54
CA GLU A 320 1.97 37.73 -2.08
C GLU A 320 2.91 38.08 -3.24
N MET A 321 4.20 37.77 -3.09
CA MET A 321 5.21 37.99 -4.13
C MET A 321 5.05 37.04 -5.32
N VAL A 322 4.66 35.78 -5.06
CA VAL A 322 4.28 34.83 -6.12
C VAL A 322 3.10 35.35 -6.93
N ALA A 323 2.03 35.83 -6.27
CA ALA A 323 0.87 36.37 -6.95
C ALA A 323 1.24 37.59 -7.82
N ARG A 324 2.14 38.45 -7.33
CA ARG A 324 2.65 39.60 -8.09
C ARG A 324 3.45 39.20 -9.33
N ASP A 325 4.37 38.24 -9.23
CA ASP A 325 5.11 37.73 -10.40
C ASP A 325 4.15 37.12 -11.44
N ILE A 326 3.17 36.32 -10.99
CA ILE A 326 2.14 35.78 -11.88
C ILE A 326 1.36 36.91 -12.57
N ALA A 327 0.99 37.98 -11.87
CA ALA A 327 0.29 39.12 -12.45
C ALA A 327 1.11 39.83 -13.53
N GLU A 328 2.40 40.06 -13.28
CA GLU A 328 3.32 40.70 -14.23
C GLU A 328 3.47 39.84 -15.51
N ARG A 329 3.63 38.52 -15.35
CA ARG A 329 3.74 37.56 -16.46
C ARG A 329 2.44 37.40 -17.24
N HIS A 330 1.32 37.33 -16.54
CA HIS A 330 -0.02 37.24 -17.13
C HIS A 330 -0.37 38.50 -17.93
N ALA A 331 0.01 39.69 -17.45
CA ALA A 331 -0.18 40.95 -18.17
C ALA A 331 0.61 41.01 -19.49
N LEU A 332 1.79 40.38 -19.54
CA LEU A 332 2.57 40.19 -20.77
C LEU A 332 2.01 39.10 -21.68
N GLY A 333 1.06 38.30 -21.19
CA GLY A 333 0.46 37.17 -21.91
C GLY A 333 1.29 35.88 -21.87
N GLN A 334 2.31 35.80 -21.01
CA GLN A 334 3.11 34.60 -20.84
C GLN A 334 2.30 33.54 -20.06
N PRO A 335 2.18 32.29 -20.55
CA PRO A 335 1.51 31.24 -19.79
C PRO A 335 2.31 30.85 -18.54
N VAL A 336 1.60 30.60 -17.44
CA VAL A 336 2.19 30.26 -16.14
C VAL A 336 1.61 28.97 -15.59
N LEU A 337 2.49 28.02 -15.27
CA LEU A 337 2.18 26.83 -14.48
C LEU A 337 2.75 26.99 -13.08
N VAL A 338 1.89 26.93 -12.06
CA VAL A 338 2.30 27.00 -10.66
C VAL A 338 2.19 25.61 -10.02
N GLY A 339 3.28 25.11 -9.44
CA GLY A 339 3.28 23.89 -8.65
C GLY A 339 3.28 24.18 -7.16
N THR A 340 2.31 23.63 -6.44
CA THR A 340 2.19 23.70 -4.97
C THR A 340 2.28 22.31 -4.35
N THR A 341 2.52 22.19 -3.05
CA THR A 341 2.68 20.88 -2.36
C THR A 341 1.38 20.37 -1.70
N SER A 342 0.34 21.21 -1.60
CA SER A 342 -0.91 20.81 -0.96
C SER A 342 -2.13 21.53 -1.55
N VAL A 343 -3.30 20.90 -1.43
CA VAL A 343 -4.57 21.45 -1.91
C VAL A 343 -4.90 22.75 -1.18
N GLU A 344 -4.60 22.83 0.12
CA GLU A 344 -4.80 24.05 0.92
C GLU A 344 -4.00 25.23 0.37
N LYS A 345 -2.74 25.01 0.00
CA LYS A 345 -1.87 26.04 -0.57
C LYS A 345 -2.31 26.45 -1.99
N SER A 346 -2.78 25.49 -2.80
CA SER A 346 -3.41 25.77 -4.10
C SER A 346 -4.63 26.69 -3.95
N GLU A 347 -5.53 26.40 -3.00
CA GLU A 347 -6.72 27.20 -2.71
C GLU A 347 -6.37 28.58 -2.14
N TYR A 348 -5.33 28.66 -1.30
CA TYR A 348 -4.85 29.93 -0.78
C TYR A 348 -4.33 30.84 -1.89
N LEU A 349 -3.48 30.32 -2.79
CA LEU A 349 -3.00 31.06 -3.95
C LEU A 349 -4.13 31.44 -4.90
N SER A 350 -5.09 30.53 -5.14
CA SER A 350 -6.27 30.80 -5.97
C SER A 350 -7.04 32.04 -5.50
N LYS A 351 -7.24 32.17 -4.18
CA LYS A 351 -7.88 33.36 -3.59
C LYS A 351 -7.09 34.64 -3.81
N LEU A 352 -5.76 34.59 -3.78
CA LEU A 352 -4.90 35.75 -4.05
C LEU A 352 -4.96 36.17 -5.53
N LEU A 353 -4.92 35.21 -6.45
CA LEU A 353 -5.05 35.45 -7.89
C LEU A 353 -6.43 36.01 -8.24
N ALA A 354 -7.50 35.48 -7.63
CA ALA A 354 -8.86 35.99 -7.81
C ALA A 354 -9.01 37.44 -7.34
N LYS A 355 -8.38 37.81 -6.22
CA LYS A 355 -8.35 39.21 -5.73
C LYS A 355 -7.67 40.17 -6.70
N GLN A 356 -6.70 39.68 -7.49
CA GLN A 356 -6.03 40.45 -8.53
C GLN A 356 -6.74 40.40 -9.89
N GLY A 357 -7.88 39.71 -10.00
CA GLY A 357 -8.67 39.62 -11.23
C GLY A 357 -8.11 38.65 -12.27
N ILE A 358 -7.18 37.77 -11.89
CA ILE A 358 -6.53 36.82 -12.81
C ILE A 358 -7.39 35.57 -12.92
N ARG A 359 -7.83 35.24 -14.15
CA ARG A 359 -8.49 33.96 -14.43
C ARG A 359 -7.46 32.84 -14.39
N HIS A 360 -7.75 31.80 -13.63
CA HIS A 360 -6.85 30.67 -13.44
C HIS A 360 -7.65 29.39 -13.22
N GLU A 361 -7.02 28.26 -13.50
CA GLU A 361 -7.56 26.92 -13.25
C GLU A 361 -6.77 26.24 -12.13
N VAL A 362 -7.45 25.49 -11.27
CA VAL A 362 -6.83 24.75 -10.15
C VAL A 362 -7.02 23.25 -10.35
N LEU A 363 -5.91 22.50 -10.30
CA LEU A 363 -5.85 21.05 -10.46
C LEU A 363 -5.49 20.42 -9.12
N ASN A 364 -6.33 19.51 -8.62
CA ASN A 364 -6.19 18.93 -7.28
C ASN A 364 -6.03 17.40 -7.28
N ALA A 365 -5.67 16.80 -8.43
CA ALA A 365 -5.47 15.37 -8.64
C ALA A 365 -6.72 14.50 -8.35
N LYS A 366 -7.93 15.05 -8.43
CA LYS A 366 -9.19 14.30 -8.19
C LYS A 366 -9.87 13.82 -9.45
N ASN A 367 -9.79 14.58 -10.54
CA ASN A 367 -10.45 14.23 -11.79
C ASN A 367 -9.45 14.30 -12.94
N HIS A 368 -8.74 13.21 -13.16
CA HIS A 368 -7.65 13.13 -14.13
C HIS A 368 -8.08 13.50 -15.55
N ALA A 369 -9.28 13.10 -15.99
CA ALA A 369 -9.77 13.42 -17.34
C ALA A 369 -10.01 14.93 -17.53
N ARG A 370 -10.68 15.57 -16.56
CA ARG A 370 -10.89 17.03 -16.59
C ARG A 370 -9.58 17.79 -16.46
N GLU A 371 -8.69 17.32 -15.59
CA GLU A 371 -7.39 17.96 -15.37
C GLU A 371 -6.49 17.86 -16.61
N ALA A 372 -6.46 16.71 -17.28
CA ALA A 372 -5.73 16.55 -18.53
C ALA A 372 -6.22 17.53 -19.61
N ALA A 373 -7.54 17.73 -19.72
CA ALA A 373 -8.14 18.70 -20.63
C ALA A 373 -7.65 20.14 -20.36
N ILE A 374 -7.55 20.52 -19.09
CA ILE A 374 -7.05 21.84 -18.67
C ILE A 374 -5.54 21.95 -18.97
N VAL A 375 -4.76 20.93 -18.65
CA VAL A 375 -3.30 20.91 -18.83
C VAL A 375 -2.93 20.99 -20.31
N ALA A 376 -3.70 20.33 -21.19
CA ALA A 376 -3.53 20.40 -22.64
C ALA A 376 -3.71 21.83 -23.19
N GLN A 377 -4.37 22.72 -22.44
CA GLN A 377 -4.58 24.13 -22.78
C GLN A 377 -3.72 25.10 -21.95
N ALA A 378 -2.92 24.60 -20.99
CA ALA A 378 -2.13 25.45 -20.08
C ALA A 378 -1.01 26.25 -20.80
N GLY A 379 -0.62 25.83 -22.02
CA GLY A 379 0.39 26.52 -22.83
C GLY A 379 -0.15 27.65 -23.71
N ARG A 380 -1.43 28.02 -23.57
CA ARG A 380 -2.10 29.08 -24.34
C ARG A 380 -1.75 30.48 -23.86
N PHE A 381 -1.94 31.47 -24.71
CA PHE A 381 -1.56 32.86 -24.42
C PHE A 381 -2.31 33.40 -23.18
N GLY A 382 -1.56 33.82 -22.16
CA GLY A 382 -2.09 34.32 -20.89
C GLY A 382 -2.72 33.26 -19.97
N ALA A 383 -2.60 31.97 -20.27
CA ALA A 383 -3.17 30.93 -19.40
C ALA A 383 -2.43 30.85 -18.05
N VAL A 384 -3.18 30.70 -16.95
CA VAL A 384 -2.62 30.48 -15.61
C VAL A 384 -3.22 29.21 -15.03
N THR A 385 -2.37 28.27 -14.66
CA THR A 385 -2.77 26.97 -14.12
C THR A 385 -2.03 26.70 -12.83
N VAL A 386 -2.78 26.38 -11.76
CA VAL A 386 -2.24 26.00 -10.45
C VAL A 386 -2.42 24.49 -10.28
N ALA A 387 -1.33 23.76 -10.13
CA ALA A 387 -1.31 22.33 -9.92
C ALA A 387 -0.90 22.00 -8.47
N THR A 388 -1.70 21.20 -7.79
CA THR A 388 -1.30 20.55 -6.53
C THR A 388 -0.39 19.36 -6.84
N ASN A 389 0.75 19.27 -6.17
CA ASN A 389 1.83 18.31 -6.39
C ASN A 389 2.16 18.19 -7.89
N MET A 390 1.90 17.03 -8.46
CA MET A 390 2.13 16.72 -9.86
C MET A 390 0.82 16.50 -10.63
N ALA A 391 -0.28 17.14 -10.22
CA ALA A 391 -1.55 17.11 -10.95
C ALA A 391 -1.34 17.48 -12.44
N GLY A 392 -2.06 16.79 -13.33
CA GLY A 392 -1.78 16.88 -14.78
C GLY A 392 -0.55 16.09 -15.24
N ARG A 393 -0.13 15.06 -14.50
CA ARG A 393 0.91 14.12 -14.92
C ARG A 393 0.54 13.35 -16.19
N GLY A 394 1.53 13.05 -17.02
CA GLY A 394 1.35 12.34 -18.29
C GLY A 394 0.67 13.14 -19.41
N THR A 395 0.24 14.38 -19.16
CA THR A 395 -0.26 15.29 -20.21
C THR A 395 0.79 16.31 -20.58
N ASP A 396 1.00 16.47 -21.89
CA ASP A 396 1.98 17.39 -22.44
C ASP A 396 1.43 18.81 -22.57
N ILE A 397 2.18 19.80 -22.06
CA ILE A 397 1.87 21.22 -22.21
C ILE A 397 2.59 21.74 -23.44
N MET A 398 1.85 21.88 -24.54
CA MET A 398 2.35 22.43 -25.81
C MET A 398 2.07 23.94 -25.87
N LEU A 399 3.02 24.73 -26.36
CA LEU A 399 2.81 26.16 -26.56
C LEU A 399 1.71 26.37 -27.61
N GLY A 400 0.75 27.25 -27.33
CA GLY A 400 -0.45 27.45 -28.16
C GLY A 400 -1.57 26.43 -27.93
N GLY A 401 -1.36 25.40 -27.09
CA GLY A 401 -2.32 24.35 -26.79
C GLY A 401 -2.14 23.07 -27.61
N ASN A 402 -2.80 21.98 -27.21
CA ASN A 402 -2.76 20.71 -27.93
C ASN A 402 -3.79 20.70 -29.08
N ALA A 403 -3.31 20.66 -30.33
CA ALA A 403 -4.15 20.69 -31.52
C ALA A 403 -5.08 19.47 -31.65
N GLU A 404 -4.62 18.27 -31.27
CA GLU A 404 -5.46 17.06 -31.31
C GLU A 404 -6.59 17.17 -30.30
N PHE A 405 -6.28 17.59 -29.07
CA PHE A 405 -7.28 17.75 -28.02
C PHE A 405 -8.34 18.80 -28.38
N LEU A 406 -7.92 19.92 -28.98
CA LEU A 406 -8.81 20.96 -29.45
C LEU A 406 -9.69 20.48 -30.62
N ALA A 407 -9.13 19.72 -31.57
CA ALA A 407 -9.90 19.13 -32.67
C ALA A 407 -10.94 18.13 -32.17
N VAL A 408 -10.58 17.23 -31.24
CA VAL A 408 -11.52 16.31 -30.60
C VAL A 408 -12.65 17.08 -29.90
N SER A 409 -12.30 18.12 -29.12
CA SER A 409 -13.29 18.93 -28.40
C SER A 409 -14.24 19.67 -29.35
N GLU A 410 -13.77 20.13 -30.51
CA GLU A 410 -14.59 20.82 -31.49
C GLU A 410 -15.53 19.86 -32.22
N LEU A 411 -15.04 18.67 -32.58
CA LEU A 411 -15.87 17.61 -33.18
C LEU A 411 -16.93 17.11 -32.21
N ALA A 412 -16.58 16.94 -30.94
CA ALA A 412 -17.54 16.57 -29.89
C ALA A 412 -18.61 17.65 -29.69
N ALA A 413 -18.23 18.94 -29.73
CA ALA A 413 -19.18 20.05 -29.68
C ALA A 413 -20.10 20.11 -30.91
N ALA A 414 -19.64 19.59 -32.05
CA ALA A 414 -20.44 19.40 -33.26
C ALA A 414 -21.31 18.12 -33.23
N GLY A 415 -21.27 17.34 -32.14
CA GLY A 415 -22.06 16.11 -31.97
C GLY A 415 -21.43 14.86 -32.61
N LEU A 416 -20.18 14.92 -33.05
CA LEU A 416 -19.47 13.81 -33.67
C LEU A 416 -18.69 12.99 -32.63
N ASN A 417 -18.81 11.66 -32.70
CA ASN A 417 -18.27 10.73 -31.72
C ASN A 417 -17.62 9.53 -32.45
N PRO A 418 -16.34 9.20 -32.17
CA PRO A 418 -15.65 8.07 -32.81
C PRO A 418 -16.36 6.72 -32.68
N ALA A 419 -17.13 6.51 -31.60
CA ALA A 419 -17.83 5.25 -31.34
C ALA A 419 -19.24 5.19 -31.95
N GLU A 420 -19.95 6.32 -31.99
CA GLU A 420 -21.36 6.38 -32.42
C GLU A 420 -21.49 6.82 -33.89
N THR A 421 -20.59 7.68 -34.37
CA THR A 421 -20.57 8.25 -35.73
C THR A 421 -19.17 8.14 -36.37
N PRO A 422 -18.60 6.93 -36.51
CA PRO A 422 -17.20 6.74 -36.93
C PRO A 422 -16.89 7.30 -38.32
N GLU A 423 -17.76 7.08 -39.32
CA GLU A 423 -17.51 7.54 -40.70
C GLU A 423 -17.55 9.07 -40.82
N GLU A 424 -18.51 9.71 -40.15
CA GLU A 424 -18.64 11.18 -40.13
C GLU A 424 -17.52 11.83 -39.33
N TYR A 425 -17.11 11.20 -38.23
CA TYR A 425 -15.98 11.66 -37.41
C TYR A 425 -14.68 11.63 -38.21
N GLU A 426 -14.35 10.53 -38.88
CA GLU A 426 -13.12 10.39 -39.67
C GLU A 426 -13.09 11.35 -40.86
N ALA A 427 -14.23 11.56 -41.53
CA ALA A 427 -14.34 12.53 -42.61
C ALA A 427 -14.12 13.99 -42.13
N ALA A 428 -14.65 14.33 -40.94
CA ALA A 428 -14.52 15.66 -40.35
C ALA A 428 -13.18 15.88 -39.62
N TRP A 429 -12.47 14.81 -39.24
CA TRP A 429 -11.23 14.88 -38.47
C TRP A 429 -10.15 15.65 -39.21
N THR A 430 -9.78 15.21 -40.41
CA THR A 430 -8.68 15.79 -41.20
C THR A 430 -8.83 17.30 -41.41
N PRO A 431 -9.95 17.83 -41.95
CA PRO A 431 -10.10 19.26 -42.18
C PRO A 431 -10.17 20.08 -40.87
N THR A 432 -10.78 19.53 -39.82
CA THR A 432 -10.85 20.19 -38.50
C THR A 432 -9.46 20.28 -37.87
N PHE A 433 -8.72 19.17 -37.90
CA PHE A 433 -7.38 19.09 -37.33
C PHE A 433 -6.40 20.03 -38.04
N GLU A 434 -6.41 20.11 -39.38
CA GLU A 434 -5.56 21.04 -40.12
C GLU A 434 -5.82 22.50 -39.75
N ARG A 435 -7.11 22.90 -39.67
CA ARG A 435 -7.47 24.27 -39.26
C ARG A 435 -7.05 24.57 -37.82
N VAL A 436 -7.35 23.67 -36.88
CA VAL A 436 -6.99 23.84 -35.47
C VAL A 436 -5.47 23.88 -35.30
N LYS A 437 -4.73 23.04 -36.03
CA LYS A 437 -3.27 23.02 -36.05
C LYS A 437 -2.69 24.36 -36.50
N GLN A 438 -3.30 25.00 -37.52
CA GLN A 438 -2.88 26.33 -37.94
C GLN A 438 -3.14 27.39 -36.84
N GLN A 439 -4.31 27.38 -36.21
CA GLN A 439 -4.64 28.30 -35.11
C GLN A 439 -3.68 28.13 -33.93
N VAL A 440 -3.40 26.90 -33.52
CA VAL A 440 -2.43 26.57 -32.47
C VAL A 440 -1.04 27.05 -32.85
N SER A 441 -0.61 26.89 -34.11
CA SER A 441 0.70 27.36 -34.56
C SER A 441 0.85 28.88 -34.48
N GLU A 442 -0.20 29.63 -34.80
CA GLU A 442 -0.20 31.10 -34.68
C GLU A 442 -0.13 31.53 -33.20
N GLU A 443 -0.88 30.86 -32.33
CA GLU A 443 -0.86 31.12 -30.89
C GLU A 443 0.48 30.72 -30.26
N ALA A 444 1.06 29.59 -30.67
CA ALA A 444 2.37 29.10 -30.25
C ALA A 444 3.48 30.12 -30.58
N ALA A 445 3.43 30.74 -31.75
CA ALA A 445 4.38 31.79 -32.13
C ALA A 445 4.28 33.02 -31.20
N ARG A 446 3.06 33.41 -30.81
CA ARG A 446 2.85 34.50 -29.83
C ARG A 446 3.41 34.14 -28.45
N VAL A 447 3.15 32.92 -27.98
CA VAL A 447 3.63 32.41 -26.69
C VAL A 447 5.16 32.33 -26.68
N THR A 448 5.77 31.87 -27.77
CA THR A 448 7.22 31.83 -27.96
C THR A 448 7.82 33.23 -27.87
N ALA A 449 7.20 34.23 -28.51
CA ALA A 449 7.67 35.61 -28.52
C ALA A 449 7.67 36.26 -27.12
N VAL A 450 6.76 35.86 -26.23
CA VAL A 450 6.69 36.34 -24.84
C VAL A 450 7.52 35.50 -23.86
N GLY A 451 8.35 34.56 -24.35
CA GLY A 451 9.31 33.80 -23.56
C GLY A 451 8.92 32.35 -23.26
N GLY A 452 7.81 31.85 -23.83
CA GLY A 452 7.35 30.48 -23.65
C GLY A 452 6.72 30.22 -22.27
N LEU A 453 6.55 28.95 -21.90
CA LEU A 453 5.94 28.58 -20.62
C LEU A 453 6.84 28.96 -19.44
N TYR A 454 6.26 29.67 -18.47
CA TYR A 454 6.89 29.93 -17.18
C TYR A 454 6.40 28.92 -16.13
N VAL A 455 7.34 28.25 -15.46
CA VAL A 455 7.04 27.30 -14.38
C VAL A 455 7.48 27.88 -13.05
N LEU A 456 6.55 27.99 -12.11
CA LEU A 456 6.79 28.52 -10.77
C LEU A 456 6.54 27.41 -9.74
N GLY A 457 7.55 27.06 -8.96
CA GLY A 457 7.39 26.20 -7.76
C GLY A 457 7.19 27.06 -6.52
N THR A 458 6.16 26.79 -5.72
CA THR A 458 5.90 27.56 -4.49
C THR A 458 6.61 27.00 -3.26
N GLU A 459 7.21 25.81 -3.37
CA GLU A 459 7.98 25.08 -2.36
C GLU A 459 8.92 24.07 -3.03
N ARG A 460 9.87 23.53 -2.26
CA ARG A 460 10.65 22.35 -2.65
C ARG A 460 9.89 21.08 -2.26
N HIS A 461 9.86 20.10 -3.16
CA HIS A 461 9.34 18.78 -2.85
C HIS A 461 10.35 17.95 -2.04
N GLU A 462 9.90 16.80 -1.54
CA GLU A 462 10.72 15.84 -0.79
C GLU A 462 11.98 15.39 -1.55
N SER A 463 11.94 15.41 -2.90
CA SER A 463 13.07 15.07 -3.75
C SER A 463 13.31 16.12 -4.85
N ARG A 464 14.59 16.33 -5.18
CA ARG A 464 15.01 17.17 -6.32
C ARG A 464 14.47 16.67 -7.63
N ARG A 465 14.22 15.37 -7.74
CA ARG A 465 13.68 14.74 -8.93
C ARG A 465 12.30 15.31 -9.28
N ILE A 466 11.41 15.39 -8.30
CA ILE A 466 10.05 15.92 -8.47
C ILE A 466 10.12 17.41 -8.84
N ASP A 467 11.01 18.18 -8.21
CA ASP A 467 11.24 19.58 -8.59
C ASP A 467 11.70 19.71 -10.06
N ASN A 468 12.61 18.84 -10.50
CA ASN A 468 13.10 18.82 -11.88
C ASN A 468 12.02 18.38 -12.88
N GLN A 469 11.10 17.50 -12.48
CA GLN A 469 9.94 17.15 -13.30
C GLN A 469 9.00 18.36 -13.49
N LEU A 470 8.78 19.15 -12.43
CA LEU A 470 8.02 20.40 -12.52
C LEU A 470 8.71 21.37 -13.49
N ARG A 471 10.01 21.64 -13.32
CA ARG A 471 10.80 22.47 -14.26
C ARG A 471 10.73 21.95 -15.70
N GLY A 472 10.80 20.62 -15.85
CA GLY A 472 10.68 19.88 -17.11
C GLY A 472 9.37 20.08 -17.85
N ARG A 473 8.35 20.70 -17.24
CA ARG A 473 7.12 21.06 -17.94
C ARG A 473 7.33 22.18 -18.96
N ALA A 474 8.33 23.04 -18.77
CA ALA A 474 8.72 24.08 -19.72
C ALA A 474 9.94 23.70 -20.57
N GLY A 475 10.10 24.38 -21.71
CA GLY A 475 11.27 24.29 -22.60
C GLY A 475 11.39 22.95 -23.33
N ARG A 476 10.27 22.40 -23.78
CA ARG A 476 10.19 21.10 -24.47
C ARG A 476 10.56 21.26 -25.95
N GLN A 477 11.16 20.26 -26.58
CA GLN A 477 11.54 20.31 -28.00
C GLN A 477 12.31 21.59 -28.40
N GLY A 478 13.15 22.11 -27.50
CA GLY A 478 13.93 23.33 -27.72
C GLY A 478 13.13 24.64 -27.65
N ASP A 479 11.89 24.60 -27.15
CA ASP A 479 11.08 25.80 -26.92
C ASP A 479 11.73 26.72 -25.88
N PRO A 480 11.52 28.04 -25.97
CA PRO A 480 11.87 28.93 -24.88
C PRO A 480 10.99 28.61 -23.66
N GLY A 481 11.53 28.89 -22.48
CA GLY A 481 10.81 28.73 -21.24
C GLY A 481 11.67 29.17 -20.07
N GLU A 482 11.01 29.35 -18.93
CA GLU A 482 11.65 29.83 -17.72
C GLU A 482 11.13 29.03 -16.53
N SER A 483 11.98 28.77 -15.54
CA SER A 483 11.55 28.18 -14.27
C SER A 483 12.13 28.93 -13.08
N ARG A 484 11.39 28.97 -11.97
CA ARG A 484 11.84 29.56 -10.70
C ARG A 484 11.12 28.94 -9.51
N PHE A 485 11.80 28.84 -8.37
CA PHE A 485 11.20 28.39 -7.12
C PHE A 485 11.15 29.55 -6.12
N TYR A 486 10.02 29.68 -5.44
CA TYR A 486 9.75 30.65 -4.37
C TYR A 486 9.63 29.86 -3.08
N LEU A 487 10.44 30.17 -2.08
CA LEU A 487 10.55 29.41 -0.84
C LEU A 487 10.37 30.33 0.36
N SER A 488 10.06 29.75 1.51
CA SER A 488 9.99 30.45 2.79
C SER A 488 10.77 29.70 3.86
N LEU A 489 11.34 30.43 4.81
CA LEU A 489 11.97 29.85 6.01
C LEU A 489 10.96 29.09 6.90
N THR A 490 9.66 29.36 6.74
CA THR A 490 8.58 28.68 7.47
C THR A 490 7.96 27.51 6.69
N ASP A 491 8.47 27.16 5.51
CA ASP A 491 7.97 26.02 4.73
C ASP A 491 8.20 24.69 5.47
N ASP A 492 7.38 23.68 5.16
CA ASP A 492 7.41 22.37 5.84
C ASP A 492 8.77 21.69 5.79
N LEU A 493 9.45 21.73 4.64
CA LEU A 493 10.80 21.18 4.47
C LEU A 493 11.82 21.88 5.40
N MET A 494 11.69 23.19 5.59
CA MET A 494 12.61 23.97 6.43
C MET A 494 12.36 23.70 7.93
N ARG A 495 11.08 23.56 8.31
CA ARG A 495 10.66 23.26 9.68
C ARG A 495 11.22 21.93 10.18
N LEU A 496 11.28 20.91 9.31
CA LEU A 496 11.74 19.57 9.68
C LEU A 496 13.24 19.47 9.97
N PHE A 497 14.08 20.36 9.40
CA PHE A 497 15.54 20.13 9.38
C PHE A 497 16.41 21.29 9.87
N ASN A 498 15.87 22.49 10.12
CA ASN A 498 16.75 23.61 10.53
C ASN A 498 16.08 24.72 11.33
N SER A 499 15.52 24.41 12.51
CA SER A 499 14.95 25.43 13.41
C SER A 499 15.98 26.50 13.83
N GLY A 500 17.19 26.11 14.24
CA GLY A 500 18.15 27.05 14.84
C GLY A 500 18.73 28.13 13.91
N ALA A 501 19.16 27.78 12.69
CA ALA A 501 19.79 28.76 11.79
C ALA A 501 18.74 29.64 11.06
N ALA A 502 17.57 29.08 10.75
CA ALA A 502 16.46 29.85 10.17
C ALA A 502 15.91 30.86 11.19
N GLU A 503 15.73 30.45 12.45
CA GLU A 503 15.27 31.31 13.54
C GLU A 503 16.27 32.45 13.85
N ALA A 504 17.58 32.18 13.75
CA ALA A 504 18.63 33.19 13.89
C ALA A 504 18.64 34.24 12.76
N ILE A 505 18.13 33.90 11.57
CA ILE A 505 17.95 34.85 10.46
C ILE A 505 16.61 35.59 10.61
N MET A 506 15.54 34.87 10.98
CA MET A 506 14.20 35.46 11.21
C MET A 506 14.18 36.48 12.35
N SER A 507 15.03 36.32 13.36
CA SER A 507 15.17 37.25 14.50
C SER A 507 15.98 38.52 14.19
N ARG A 508 16.58 38.64 13.01
CA ARG A 508 17.30 39.86 12.59
C ARG A 508 16.31 40.89 12.04
N SER A 509 16.08 41.96 12.81
CA SER A 509 15.14 43.05 12.48
C SER A 509 15.51 43.92 11.27
N ASN A 510 16.69 43.73 10.66
CA ASN A 510 17.22 44.60 9.62
C ASN A 510 16.90 44.15 8.18
N ILE A 511 16.21 43.03 7.98
CA ILE A 511 15.81 42.54 6.66
C ILE A 511 14.30 42.78 6.49
N PRO A 512 13.88 43.64 5.55
CA PRO A 512 12.46 43.81 5.23
C PRO A 512 11.84 42.48 4.80
N ASP A 513 10.61 42.22 5.24
CA ASP A 513 9.99 40.90 5.06
C ASP A 513 9.74 40.57 3.57
N ASP A 514 9.61 41.58 2.70
CA ASP A 514 9.38 41.51 1.25
C ASP A 514 10.66 41.41 0.40
N THR A 515 11.84 41.49 1.02
CA THR A 515 13.11 41.40 0.31
C THR A 515 13.55 39.95 0.14
N ALA A 516 13.86 39.56 -1.10
CA ALA A 516 14.40 38.26 -1.43
C ALA A 516 15.75 38.01 -0.72
N ILE A 517 15.84 36.90 0.02
CA ILE A 517 17.07 36.46 0.68
C ILE A 517 17.88 35.61 -0.31
N GLU A 518 18.72 36.27 -1.09
CA GLU A 518 19.68 35.60 -1.97
C GLU A 518 20.96 35.27 -1.19
N SER A 519 21.01 34.09 -0.58
CA SER A 519 22.19 33.62 0.15
C SER A 519 22.57 32.20 -0.23
N ALA A 520 23.85 32.04 -0.62
CA ALA A 520 24.43 30.73 -0.93
C ALA A 520 24.36 29.76 0.28
N LEU A 521 24.36 30.29 1.51
CA LEU A 521 24.24 29.48 2.73
C LEU A 521 22.83 28.89 2.88
N VAL A 522 21.79 29.68 2.60
CA VAL A 522 20.39 29.23 2.64
C VAL A 522 20.14 28.18 1.55
N SER A 523 20.64 28.42 0.33
CA SER A 523 20.56 27.44 -0.77
C SER A 523 21.22 26.10 -0.43
N ARG A 524 22.37 26.12 0.28
CA ARG A 524 23.02 24.89 0.75
C ARG A 524 22.21 24.18 1.82
N ALA A 525 21.63 24.92 2.76
CA ALA A 525 20.78 24.36 3.81
C ALA A 525 19.54 23.66 3.23
N ILE A 526 18.85 24.30 2.26
CA ILE A 526 17.72 23.71 1.56
C ILE A 526 18.12 22.41 0.87
N ARG A 527 19.24 22.41 0.11
CA ARG A 527 19.65 21.19 -0.59
C ARG A 527 20.09 20.08 0.38
N SER A 528 20.63 20.43 1.55
CA SER A 528 20.96 19.48 2.62
C SER A 528 19.71 18.85 3.21
N ALA A 529 18.70 19.67 3.55
CA ALA A 529 17.42 19.18 4.08
C ALA A 529 16.75 18.21 3.10
N GLN A 530 16.69 18.57 1.82
CA GLN A 530 16.13 17.70 0.78
C GLN A 530 16.91 16.38 0.63
N SER A 531 18.25 16.42 0.69
CA SER A 531 19.07 15.19 0.62
C SER A 531 18.85 14.28 1.83
N GLN A 532 18.59 14.85 3.01
CA GLN A 532 18.26 14.08 4.22
C GLN A 532 16.87 13.42 4.11
N VAL A 533 15.88 14.11 3.54
CA VAL A 533 14.57 13.52 3.23
C VAL A 533 14.69 12.38 2.22
N GLU A 534 15.45 12.58 1.13
CA GLU A 534 15.70 11.55 0.12
C GLU A 534 16.36 10.31 0.73
N ALA A 535 17.41 10.49 1.55
CA ALA A 535 18.09 9.39 2.23
C ALA A 535 17.15 8.64 3.19
N ARG A 536 16.33 9.37 3.96
CA ARG A 536 15.32 8.79 4.86
C ARG A 536 14.29 7.97 4.08
N ASN A 537 13.77 8.51 2.97
CA ASN A 537 12.80 7.81 2.13
C ASN A 537 13.41 6.54 1.50
N ALA A 538 14.66 6.60 1.04
CA ALA A 538 15.38 5.44 0.54
C ALA A 538 15.57 4.36 1.61
N GLU A 539 15.88 4.75 2.86
CA GLU A 539 15.99 3.82 3.98
C GLU A 539 14.66 3.15 4.32
N ILE A 540 13.55 3.90 4.33
CA ILE A 540 12.20 3.36 4.52
C ILE A 540 11.91 2.29 3.47
N ARG A 541 12.13 2.58 2.19
CA ARG A 541 11.93 1.61 1.10
C ARG A 541 12.80 0.38 1.25
N LYS A 542 14.08 0.56 1.57
CA LYS A 542 15.01 -0.53 1.80
C LYS A 542 14.54 -1.43 2.94
N ASN A 543 14.03 -0.85 4.02
CA ASN A 543 13.49 -1.62 5.14
C ASN A 543 12.20 -2.35 4.76
N VAL A 544 11.25 -1.70 4.09
CA VAL A 544 10.03 -2.35 3.59
C VAL A 544 10.36 -3.56 2.71
N LEU A 545 11.30 -3.41 1.76
CA LEU A 545 11.76 -4.50 0.90
C LEU A 545 12.45 -5.61 1.69
N LYS A 546 13.33 -5.30 2.65
CA LYS A 546 14.04 -6.32 3.44
C LYS A 546 13.10 -7.25 4.21
N TYR A 547 12.06 -6.70 4.83
CA TYR A 547 11.07 -7.51 5.54
C TYR A 547 10.21 -8.30 4.56
N ASP A 548 9.77 -7.69 3.45
CA ASP A 548 9.01 -8.39 2.43
C ASP A 548 9.83 -9.47 1.71
N ASP A 549 11.15 -9.34 1.55
CA ASP A 549 12.01 -10.38 0.94
C ASP A 549 11.97 -11.70 1.73
N VAL A 550 11.76 -11.64 3.04
CA VAL A 550 11.60 -12.83 3.90
C VAL A 550 10.26 -13.50 3.62
N LEU A 551 9.18 -12.71 3.66
CA LEU A 551 7.83 -13.17 3.33
C LEU A 551 7.71 -13.62 1.88
N ASN A 552 8.43 -13.00 0.95
CA ASN A 552 8.35 -13.28 -0.48
C ASN A 552 8.82 -14.70 -0.78
N ARG A 553 9.88 -15.19 -0.12
CA ARG A 553 10.34 -16.58 -0.31
C ARG A 553 9.29 -17.61 0.15
N GLN A 554 8.62 -17.32 1.26
CA GLN A 554 7.54 -18.16 1.78
C GLN A 554 6.33 -18.10 0.84
N ARG A 555 5.96 -16.89 0.39
CA ARG A 555 4.89 -16.62 -0.55
C ARG A 555 5.10 -17.33 -1.89
N GLU A 556 6.30 -17.25 -2.46
CA GLU A 556 6.64 -17.92 -3.72
C GLU A 556 6.46 -19.44 -3.60
N ALA A 557 6.88 -20.05 -2.49
CA ALA A 557 6.67 -21.47 -2.25
C ALA A 557 5.17 -21.84 -2.15
N ILE A 558 4.41 -21.10 -1.34
CA ILE A 558 2.97 -21.35 -1.16
C ILE A 558 2.18 -21.10 -2.45
N TYR A 559 2.50 -20.03 -3.20
CA TYR A 559 1.80 -19.70 -4.44
C TYR A 559 2.14 -20.67 -5.57
N ALA A 560 3.40 -21.15 -5.64
CA ALA A 560 3.76 -22.21 -6.57
C ALA A 560 2.98 -23.50 -6.26
N ASP A 561 2.95 -23.91 -4.99
CA ASP A 561 2.18 -25.08 -4.57
C ASP A 561 0.69 -24.95 -4.89
N ARG A 562 0.11 -23.78 -4.62
CA ARG A 562 -1.28 -23.48 -4.97
C ARG A 562 -1.53 -23.56 -6.48
N ALA A 563 -0.64 -23.00 -7.29
CA ALA A 563 -0.78 -23.00 -8.75
C ALA A 563 -0.76 -24.44 -9.29
N HIS A 564 0.16 -25.29 -8.83
CA HIS A 564 0.22 -26.71 -9.18
C HIS A 564 -1.09 -27.45 -8.84
N ILE A 565 -1.65 -27.18 -7.65
CA ILE A 565 -2.93 -27.78 -7.23
C ILE A 565 -4.09 -27.31 -8.13
N LEU A 566 -4.13 -26.04 -8.52
CA LEU A 566 -5.18 -25.46 -9.37
C LEU A 566 -5.09 -25.92 -10.83
N GLU A 567 -3.89 -26.18 -11.34
CA GLU A 567 -3.65 -26.64 -12.71
C GLU A 567 -4.02 -28.11 -12.93
N GLY A 568 -4.32 -28.84 -11.85
CA GLY A 568 -4.90 -30.18 -11.89
C GLY A 568 -3.89 -31.31 -11.74
N ASP A 569 -2.73 -31.04 -11.12
CA ASP A 569 -1.75 -32.08 -10.79
C ASP A 569 -2.38 -33.20 -9.94
N ASP A 570 -1.92 -34.44 -10.14
CA ASP A 570 -2.36 -35.57 -9.32
C ASP A 570 -1.80 -35.42 -7.90
N LEU A 571 -2.69 -35.16 -6.95
CA LEU A 571 -2.32 -34.94 -5.55
C LEU A 571 -2.17 -36.24 -4.76
N ARG A 572 -2.43 -37.42 -5.34
CA ARG A 572 -2.33 -38.70 -4.64
C ARG A 572 -0.98 -38.85 -3.98
N ASP A 573 0.08 -38.78 -4.78
CA ASP A 573 1.44 -39.01 -4.33
C ASP A 573 1.85 -37.98 -3.28
N ARG A 574 1.40 -36.74 -3.44
CA ARG A 574 1.67 -35.65 -2.49
C ARG A 574 0.99 -35.89 -1.15
N ILE A 575 -0.25 -36.37 -1.15
CA ILE A 575 -0.98 -36.73 0.06
C ILE A 575 -0.37 -37.96 0.73
N GLN A 576 0.11 -38.93 -0.04
CA GLN A 576 0.82 -40.08 0.53
C GLN A 576 2.13 -39.66 1.22
N ILE A 577 2.83 -38.64 0.70
CA ILE A 577 3.96 -38.02 1.37
C ILE A 577 3.51 -37.30 2.65
N PHE A 578 2.44 -36.49 2.60
CA PHE A 578 1.91 -35.82 3.80
C PHE A 578 1.51 -36.80 4.89
N LEU A 579 0.83 -37.89 4.51
CA LEU A 579 0.45 -38.97 5.40
C LEU A 579 1.68 -39.61 6.06
N THR A 580 2.72 -39.86 5.26
CA THR A 580 3.98 -40.44 5.74
C THR A 580 4.66 -39.52 6.75
N ASP A 581 4.76 -38.23 6.44
CA ASP A 581 5.36 -37.23 7.32
C ASP A 581 4.58 -37.10 8.64
N VAL A 582 3.25 -36.95 8.57
CA VAL A 582 2.39 -36.77 9.74
C VAL A 582 2.47 -37.97 10.68
N ILE A 583 2.41 -39.20 10.16
CA ILE A 583 2.52 -40.41 11.00
C ILE A 583 3.91 -40.51 11.62
N ASN A 584 4.97 -40.20 10.88
CA ASN A 584 6.34 -40.23 11.41
C ASN A 584 6.55 -39.17 12.51
N ASP A 585 5.95 -37.99 12.37
CA ASP A 585 6.01 -36.92 13.37
C ASP A 585 5.31 -37.38 14.67
N VAL A 586 4.09 -37.88 14.58
CA VAL A 586 3.33 -38.39 15.74
C VAL A 586 4.06 -39.55 16.42
N ILE A 587 4.61 -40.48 15.64
CA ILE A 587 5.43 -41.56 16.21
C ILE A 587 6.68 -40.99 16.89
N SER A 588 7.34 -39.99 16.31
CA SER A 588 8.57 -39.42 16.89
C SER A 588 8.32 -38.68 18.20
N GLU A 589 7.13 -38.10 18.37
CA GLU A 589 6.71 -37.41 19.59
C GLU A 589 6.42 -38.39 20.74
N HIS A 590 5.69 -39.48 20.47
CA HIS A 590 5.28 -40.44 21.51
C HIS A 590 6.23 -41.61 21.72
N ALA A 591 7.08 -41.92 20.73
CA ALA A 591 8.08 -42.97 20.81
C ALA A 591 9.46 -42.37 21.07
N GLY A 592 10.00 -42.48 22.28
CA GLY A 592 11.34 -42.00 22.64
C GLY A 592 12.51 -42.75 21.96
N VAL A 593 13.75 -42.37 22.29
CA VAL A 593 14.95 -43.09 21.81
C VAL A 593 15.14 -44.37 22.62
N GLY A 594 14.92 -45.53 22.03
CA GLY A 594 15.03 -46.82 22.71
C GLY A 594 14.10 -47.89 22.15
N ASN A 595 13.83 -48.92 22.98
CA ASN A 595 12.87 -49.98 22.66
C ASN A 595 11.48 -49.60 23.17
N GLY A 596 10.43 -50.23 22.63
CA GLY A 596 9.03 -49.93 22.96
C GLY A 596 8.59 -50.15 24.42
N ASP A 597 9.46 -50.59 25.33
CA ASP A 597 9.05 -50.85 26.72
C ASP A 597 8.61 -49.58 27.47
N ASP A 598 9.26 -48.44 27.18
CA ASP A 598 9.04 -47.13 27.83
C ASP A 598 8.15 -46.18 27.01
N TRP A 599 7.52 -46.66 25.92
CA TRP A 599 6.67 -45.83 25.05
C TRP A 599 5.22 -45.80 25.53
N ASP A 600 4.58 -44.64 25.36
CA ASP A 600 3.15 -44.47 25.62
C ASP A 600 2.34 -44.81 24.36
N PHE A 601 2.06 -46.11 24.18
CA PHE A 601 1.26 -46.60 23.07
C PHE A 601 -0.20 -46.14 23.14
N ASP A 602 -0.74 -45.89 24.34
CA ASP A 602 -2.12 -45.44 24.53
C ASP A 602 -2.29 -43.99 24.03
N ALA A 603 -1.35 -43.11 24.37
CA ALA A 603 -1.31 -41.75 23.84
C ALA A 603 -1.12 -41.74 22.31
N LEU A 604 -0.17 -42.54 21.80
CA LEU A 604 0.09 -42.68 20.37
C LEU A 604 -1.16 -43.13 19.59
N TRP A 605 -1.85 -44.19 20.03
CA TRP A 605 -3.07 -44.66 19.35
C TRP A 605 -4.24 -43.68 19.49
N THR A 606 -4.31 -42.93 20.59
CA THR A 606 -5.34 -41.91 20.78
C THR A 606 -5.17 -40.78 19.78
N GLU A 607 -3.95 -40.31 19.56
CA GLU A 607 -3.67 -39.27 18.56
C GLU A 607 -3.86 -39.78 17.13
N LEU A 608 -3.35 -40.97 16.78
CA LEU A 608 -3.51 -41.56 15.44
C LEU A 608 -4.99 -41.72 15.06
N LYS A 609 -5.87 -42.08 16.00
CA LYS A 609 -7.33 -42.16 15.78
C LYS A 609 -7.97 -40.84 15.36
N THR A 610 -7.39 -39.70 15.73
CA THR A 610 -7.90 -38.39 15.30
C THR A 610 -7.56 -38.10 13.83
N ILE A 611 -6.49 -38.69 13.33
CA ILE A 611 -5.95 -38.43 11.99
C ILE A 611 -6.61 -39.33 10.95
N PHE A 612 -6.71 -40.63 11.23
CA PHE A 612 -7.33 -41.60 10.34
C PHE A 612 -7.99 -42.75 11.11
N PRO A 613 -8.94 -43.48 10.50
CA PRO A 613 -9.62 -44.60 11.16
C PRO A 613 -8.71 -45.83 11.25
N ILE A 614 -7.80 -45.82 12.23
CA ILE A 614 -6.88 -46.93 12.51
C ILE A 614 -7.63 -48.22 12.77
N SER A 615 -7.25 -49.29 12.07
CA SER A 615 -7.92 -50.59 12.16
C SER A 615 -7.12 -51.63 12.95
N ILE A 616 -5.82 -51.40 13.12
CA ILE A 616 -4.92 -52.25 13.91
C ILE A 616 -4.87 -51.83 15.38
N THR A 617 -4.81 -52.80 16.28
CA THR A 617 -4.72 -52.60 17.74
C THR A 617 -3.27 -52.64 18.24
N ILE A 618 -3.03 -52.06 19.41
CA ILE A 618 -1.71 -52.08 20.07
C ILE A 618 -1.22 -53.53 20.24
N ASP A 619 -2.10 -54.42 20.68
CA ASP A 619 -1.79 -55.83 20.92
C ASP A 619 -1.41 -56.57 19.64
N GLU A 620 -2.04 -56.27 18.51
CA GLU A 620 -1.70 -56.86 17.20
C GLU A 620 -0.29 -56.45 16.76
N VAL A 621 0.07 -55.16 16.90
CA VAL A 621 1.41 -54.67 16.56
C VAL A 621 2.48 -55.29 17.46
N ILE A 622 2.21 -55.42 18.76
CA ILE A 622 3.14 -56.06 19.71
C ILE A 622 3.28 -57.56 19.42
N ALA A 623 2.18 -58.23 19.09
CA ALA A 623 2.18 -59.65 18.73
C ALA A 623 2.99 -59.91 17.45
N GLU A 624 2.89 -59.03 16.45
CA GLU A 624 3.63 -59.14 15.19
C GLU A 624 5.13 -58.86 15.36
N ALA A 625 5.50 -57.95 16.27
CA ALA A 625 6.88 -57.76 16.70
C ALA A 625 7.42 -58.92 17.60
N GLY A 626 6.52 -59.78 18.08
CA GLY A 626 6.79 -60.92 18.95
C GLY A 626 7.01 -60.59 20.43
N ALA A 627 7.45 -59.38 20.76
CA ALA A 627 7.55 -58.86 22.14
C ALA A 627 7.62 -57.34 22.16
N LYS A 628 7.10 -56.71 23.23
CA LYS A 628 7.08 -55.24 23.41
C LYS A 628 8.46 -54.60 23.26
N GLY A 629 9.49 -55.19 23.87
CA GLY A 629 10.89 -54.72 23.76
C GLY A 629 11.57 -54.92 22.39
N ARG A 630 10.91 -55.55 21.41
CA ARG A 630 11.39 -55.66 20.01
C ARG A 630 10.72 -54.67 19.07
N VAL A 631 9.73 -53.94 19.54
CA VAL A 631 9.09 -52.87 18.80
C VAL A 631 10.08 -51.71 18.67
N ASN A 632 10.35 -51.31 17.43
CA ASN A 632 11.17 -50.15 17.10
C ASN A 632 10.38 -49.18 16.21
N ARG A 633 10.90 -47.96 16.02
CA ARG A 633 10.15 -46.87 15.39
C ARG A 633 9.83 -47.22 13.94
N ASP A 634 10.80 -47.77 13.22
CA ASP A 634 10.66 -48.16 11.81
C ASP A 634 9.61 -49.26 11.62
N PHE A 635 9.47 -50.17 12.59
CA PHE A 635 8.46 -51.22 12.57
C PHE A 635 7.07 -50.64 12.79
N VAL A 636 6.87 -49.84 13.85
CA VAL A 636 5.57 -49.19 14.12
C VAL A 636 5.16 -48.29 12.96
N ALA A 637 6.09 -47.49 12.44
CA ALA A 637 5.83 -46.62 11.29
C ALA A 637 5.39 -47.43 10.08
N ARG A 638 6.04 -48.56 9.77
CA ARG A 638 5.65 -49.41 8.64
C ARG A 638 4.24 -49.98 8.80
N GLU A 639 3.92 -50.52 9.96
CA GLU A 639 2.60 -51.14 10.20
C GLU A 639 1.48 -50.09 10.17
N VAL A 640 1.66 -48.96 10.86
CA VAL A 640 0.68 -47.87 10.88
C VAL A 640 0.52 -47.24 9.50
N LEU A 641 1.61 -47.04 8.74
CA LEU A 641 1.53 -46.52 7.37
C LEU A 641 0.84 -47.47 6.40
N SER A 642 1.06 -48.78 6.57
CA SER A 642 0.38 -49.81 5.76
C SER A 642 -1.13 -49.77 6.01
N ASP A 643 -1.56 -49.71 7.27
CA ASP A 643 -2.96 -49.59 7.65
C ASP A 643 -3.59 -48.30 7.12
N ALA A 644 -2.90 -47.16 7.28
CA ALA A 644 -3.39 -45.88 6.78
C ALA A 644 -3.56 -45.89 5.26
N ARG A 645 -2.63 -46.46 4.49
CA ARG A 645 -2.75 -46.59 3.03
C ARG A 645 -3.96 -47.44 2.63
N ILE A 646 -4.21 -48.54 3.34
CA ILE A 646 -5.39 -49.38 3.10
C ILE A 646 -6.68 -48.61 3.41
N ALA A 647 -6.70 -47.83 4.49
CA ALA A 647 -7.84 -46.98 4.83
C ALA A 647 -8.10 -45.92 3.74
N TYR A 648 -7.04 -45.32 3.20
CA TYR A 648 -7.12 -44.36 2.10
C TYR A 648 -7.69 -45.01 0.83
N ASP A 649 -7.15 -46.16 0.42
CA ASP A 649 -7.63 -46.86 -0.78
C ASP A 649 -9.10 -47.30 -0.62
N ARG A 650 -9.51 -47.72 0.58
CA ARG A 650 -10.91 -48.03 0.89
C ARG A 650 -11.80 -46.78 0.77
N ARG A 651 -11.31 -45.63 1.25
CA ARG A 651 -12.00 -44.34 1.14
C ARG A 651 -12.16 -43.92 -0.32
N GLU A 652 -11.12 -44.06 -1.12
CA GLU A 652 -11.13 -43.78 -2.55
C GLU A 652 -12.13 -44.69 -3.29
N GLN A 653 -12.20 -45.98 -2.94
CA GLN A 653 -13.19 -46.90 -3.52
C GLN A 653 -14.64 -46.52 -3.17
N MET A 654 -14.89 -45.96 -1.98
CA MET A 654 -16.24 -45.53 -1.56
C MET A 654 -16.70 -44.27 -2.29
N ILE A 655 -15.79 -43.31 -2.51
CA ILE A 655 -16.10 -42.00 -3.11
C ILE A 655 -15.98 -42.02 -4.64
N GLY A 656 -15.09 -42.85 -5.17
CA GLY A 656 -14.69 -42.90 -6.58
C GLY A 656 -13.46 -42.03 -6.85
N GLU A 657 -12.57 -42.48 -7.74
CA GLU A 657 -11.27 -41.85 -8.05
C GLU A 657 -11.39 -40.37 -8.43
N ALA A 658 -12.21 -40.03 -9.42
CA ALA A 658 -12.35 -38.64 -9.89
C ALA A 658 -12.88 -37.68 -8.80
N ALA A 659 -13.82 -38.16 -7.96
CA ALA A 659 -14.35 -37.38 -6.85
C ALA A 659 -13.36 -37.29 -5.68
N MET A 660 -12.53 -38.33 -5.47
CA MET A 660 -11.44 -38.29 -4.49
C MET A 660 -10.41 -37.23 -4.88
N ARG A 661 -9.96 -37.18 -6.14
CA ARG A 661 -9.01 -36.14 -6.60
C ARG A 661 -9.56 -34.72 -6.43
N GLU A 662 -10.86 -34.52 -6.65
CA GLU A 662 -11.50 -33.21 -6.41
C GLU A 662 -11.60 -32.87 -4.92
N LEU A 663 -11.91 -33.84 -4.07
CA LEU A 663 -11.91 -33.67 -2.62
C LEU A 663 -10.53 -33.25 -2.11
N GLU A 664 -9.48 -33.91 -2.59
CA GLU A 664 -8.09 -33.58 -2.25
C GLU A 664 -7.72 -32.16 -2.59
N ARG A 665 -8.00 -31.72 -3.81
CA ARG A 665 -7.74 -30.34 -4.23
C ARG A 665 -8.45 -29.36 -3.31
N ARG A 666 -9.75 -29.56 -3.06
CA ARG A 666 -10.54 -28.65 -2.21
C ARG A 666 -10.06 -28.61 -0.78
N VAL A 667 -9.78 -29.77 -0.18
CA VAL A 667 -9.30 -29.85 1.21
C VAL A 667 -7.95 -29.17 1.34
N VAL A 668 -6.97 -29.54 0.49
CA VAL A 668 -5.62 -28.98 0.57
C VAL A 668 -5.65 -27.46 0.32
N LEU A 669 -6.35 -26.98 -0.71
CA LEU A 669 -6.46 -25.53 -0.96
C LEU A 669 -7.11 -24.79 0.20
N SER A 670 -8.20 -25.34 0.76
CA SER A 670 -8.90 -24.71 1.89
C SER A 670 -8.02 -24.63 3.14
N VAL A 671 -7.26 -25.69 3.44
CA VAL A 671 -6.36 -25.73 4.59
C VAL A 671 -5.18 -24.78 4.38
N VAL A 672 -4.55 -24.80 3.20
CA VAL A 672 -3.46 -23.89 2.84
C VAL A 672 -3.92 -22.43 2.95
N ASP A 673 -5.09 -22.07 2.42
CA ASP A 673 -5.60 -20.70 2.45
C ASP A 673 -5.92 -20.20 3.86
N ARG A 674 -6.43 -21.07 4.71
CA ARG A 674 -6.68 -20.73 6.11
C ARG A 674 -5.36 -20.53 6.85
N ARG A 675 -4.46 -21.51 6.79
CA ARG A 675 -3.19 -21.48 7.52
C ARG A 675 -2.23 -20.41 7.04
N TRP A 676 -2.20 -20.14 5.73
CA TRP A 676 -1.42 -19.04 5.17
C TRP A 676 -1.92 -17.68 5.66
N ARG A 677 -3.24 -17.50 5.77
CA ARG A 677 -3.84 -16.27 6.28
C ARG A 677 -3.54 -16.06 7.77
N ASP A 678 -3.66 -17.12 8.57
CA ASP A 678 -3.27 -17.10 9.99
C ASP A 678 -1.79 -16.71 10.12
N HIS A 679 -0.92 -17.30 9.29
CA HIS A 679 0.51 -16.99 9.25
C HIS A 679 0.78 -15.53 8.84
N LEU A 680 0.08 -14.99 7.85
CA LEU A 680 0.20 -13.56 7.48
C LEU A 680 -0.17 -12.65 8.64
N TYR A 681 -1.24 -12.98 9.37
CA TYR A 681 -1.64 -12.26 10.58
C TYR A 681 -0.53 -12.32 11.63
N GLU A 682 -0.01 -13.50 11.96
CA GLU A 682 1.10 -13.67 12.91
C GLU A 682 2.37 -12.90 12.48
N MET A 683 2.68 -12.90 11.19
CA MET A 683 3.85 -12.21 10.63
C MET A 683 3.73 -10.69 10.69
N ASP A 684 2.52 -10.14 10.58
CA ASP A 684 2.25 -8.72 10.80
C ASP A 684 2.52 -8.34 12.27
N TYR A 685 2.05 -9.14 13.23
CA TYR A 685 2.37 -8.91 14.66
C TYR A 685 3.84 -9.06 14.98
N LEU A 686 4.49 -10.09 14.41
CA LEU A 686 5.92 -10.32 14.60
C LEU A 686 6.72 -9.10 14.12
N LYS A 687 6.36 -8.56 12.94
CA LYS A 687 7.01 -7.39 12.36
C LYS A 687 6.87 -6.15 13.25
N ASP A 688 5.71 -5.94 13.85
CA ASP A 688 5.47 -4.81 14.75
C ASP A 688 6.20 -4.98 16.10
N GLY A 689 6.26 -6.21 16.62
CA GLY A 689 6.92 -6.53 17.90
C GLY A 689 8.44 -6.58 17.85
N ILE A 690 9.04 -6.88 16.69
CA ILE A 690 10.50 -7.10 16.57
C ILE A 690 11.32 -5.84 16.86
N GLY A 691 10.75 -4.65 16.66
CA GLY A 691 11.42 -3.36 16.88
C GLY A 691 11.86 -3.16 18.34
N LEU A 692 11.12 -3.74 19.29
CA LEU A 692 11.44 -3.66 20.73
C LEU A 692 12.68 -4.50 21.10
N ARG A 693 13.01 -5.52 20.30
CA ARG A 693 14.18 -6.40 20.55
C ARG A 693 15.51 -5.78 20.11
N ALA A 694 15.47 -4.71 19.32
CA ALA A 694 16.65 -3.91 18.97
C ALA A 694 17.37 -3.36 20.22
N MET A 695 16.68 -3.25 21.36
CA MET A 695 17.26 -2.82 22.64
C MET A 695 18.32 -3.79 23.19
N ALA A 696 18.31 -5.06 22.75
CA ALA A 696 19.26 -6.10 23.18
C ALA A 696 20.50 -6.26 22.28
N GLN A 697 20.81 -5.27 21.43
CA GLN A 697 21.95 -5.30 20.46
C GLN A 697 21.91 -6.46 19.45
N ARG A 698 20.75 -7.09 19.24
CA ARG A 698 20.54 -8.08 18.16
C ARG A 698 19.94 -7.41 16.93
N ASP A 699 20.34 -7.85 15.74
CA ASP A 699 19.76 -7.34 14.49
C ASP A 699 18.29 -7.80 14.36
N PRO A 700 17.31 -6.87 14.36
CA PRO A 700 15.90 -7.24 14.28
C PRO A 700 15.54 -8.04 13.03
N LEU A 701 16.22 -7.81 11.90
CA LEU A 701 15.93 -8.54 10.67
C LEU A 701 16.30 -10.02 10.78
N ILE A 702 17.40 -10.34 11.47
CA ILE A 702 17.86 -11.72 11.66
C ILE A 702 16.89 -12.46 12.59
N GLU A 703 16.45 -11.81 13.68
CA GLU A 703 15.45 -12.41 14.58
C GLU A 703 14.11 -12.60 13.87
N TYR A 704 13.67 -11.62 13.05
CA TYR A 704 12.47 -11.75 12.22
C TYR A 704 12.57 -12.91 11.24
N GLN A 705 13.74 -13.11 10.60
CA GLN A 705 13.99 -14.25 9.72
C GLN A 705 13.93 -15.59 10.46
N ARG A 706 14.56 -15.68 11.65
CA ARG A 706 14.58 -16.92 12.43
C ARG A 706 13.18 -17.30 12.90
N GLU A 707 12.45 -16.35 13.49
CA GLU A 707 11.12 -16.59 14.04
C GLU A 707 10.08 -16.77 12.95
N GLY A 708 10.12 -15.94 11.91
CA GLY A 708 9.25 -16.10 10.75
C GLY A 708 9.45 -17.43 10.02
N PHE A 709 10.67 -17.99 10.04
CA PHE A 709 10.91 -19.34 9.50
C PHE A 709 10.37 -20.45 10.42
N ALA A 710 10.49 -20.31 11.74
CA ALA A 710 9.91 -21.26 12.69
C ALA A 710 8.38 -21.30 12.58
N LEU A 711 7.72 -20.14 12.50
CA LEU A 711 6.27 -20.03 12.26
C LEU A 711 5.88 -20.67 10.92
N TYR A 712 6.65 -20.42 9.86
CA TYR A 712 6.42 -21.05 8.56
C TYR A 712 6.54 -22.58 8.61
N GLN A 713 7.51 -23.14 9.34
CA GLN A 713 7.64 -24.58 9.51
C GLN A 713 6.44 -25.18 10.28
N GLY A 714 6.01 -24.52 11.37
CA GLY A 714 4.81 -24.93 12.13
C GLY A 714 3.53 -24.85 11.29
N MET A 715 3.38 -23.80 10.50
CA MET A 715 2.28 -23.66 9.54
C MET A 715 2.29 -24.81 8.53
N MET A 716 3.45 -25.13 7.94
CA MET A 716 3.57 -26.24 6.98
C MET A 716 3.23 -27.60 7.60
N GLN A 717 3.63 -27.84 8.84
CA GLN A 717 3.29 -29.07 9.56
C GLN A 717 1.77 -29.16 9.83
N SER A 718 1.17 -28.04 10.24
CA SER A 718 -0.29 -27.92 10.45
C SER A 718 -1.07 -28.17 9.16
N ILE A 719 -0.60 -27.62 8.03
CA ILE A 719 -1.20 -27.86 6.72
C ILE A 719 -1.21 -29.35 6.39
N LYS A 720 -0.10 -30.07 6.59
CA LYS A 720 -0.03 -31.51 6.33
C LYS A 720 -0.99 -32.29 7.22
N SER A 721 -0.93 -32.06 8.53
CA SER A 721 -1.74 -32.79 9.52
C SER A 721 -3.25 -32.59 9.30
N GLU A 722 -3.68 -31.34 9.14
CA GLU A 722 -5.10 -31.03 8.91
C GLU A 722 -5.60 -31.51 7.55
N SER A 723 -4.79 -31.41 6.50
CA SER A 723 -5.18 -31.92 5.18
C SER A 723 -5.45 -33.41 5.25
N VAL A 724 -4.56 -34.18 5.89
CA VAL A 724 -4.73 -35.62 6.10
C VAL A 724 -5.98 -35.90 6.95
N GLY A 725 -6.11 -35.23 8.11
CA GLY A 725 -7.24 -35.42 9.02
C GLY A 725 -8.60 -35.13 8.36
N PHE A 726 -8.72 -34.03 7.60
CA PHE A 726 -9.94 -33.73 6.87
C PHE A 726 -10.23 -34.76 5.77
N LEU A 727 -9.22 -35.26 5.06
CA LEU A 727 -9.45 -36.24 3.99
C LEU A 727 -10.07 -37.55 4.49
N TYR A 728 -9.68 -38.01 5.68
CA TYR A 728 -10.25 -39.23 6.24
C TYR A 728 -11.60 -39.03 6.93
N ASN A 729 -11.78 -37.91 7.62
CA ASN A 729 -12.90 -37.75 8.55
C ASN A 729 -14.09 -36.98 7.99
N LEU A 730 -13.89 -36.21 6.91
CA LEU A 730 -14.92 -35.30 6.41
C LEU A 730 -16.05 -36.07 5.71
N GLU A 731 -17.31 -35.83 6.08
CA GLU A 731 -18.46 -36.46 5.43
C GLU A 731 -18.72 -35.85 4.05
N VAL A 732 -18.69 -36.69 3.01
CA VAL A 732 -18.76 -36.24 1.62
C VAL A 732 -20.08 -36.67 0.98
N GLU A 733 -20.78 -35.70 0.39
CA GLU A 733 -21.91 -35.96 -0.51
C GLU A 733 -21.46 -35.73 -1.95
N VAL A 734 -21.43 -36.80 -2.75
CA VAL A 734 -21.07 -36.71 -4.17
C VAL A 734 -22.28 -36.26 -4.97
N GLN A 735 -22.26 -35.05 -5.51
CA GLN A 735 -23.30 -34.53 -6.39
C GLN A 735 -22.82 -34.61 -7.85
N GLN A 736 -23.62 -35.22 -8.73
CA GLN A 736 -23.36 -35.18 -10.16
C GLN A 736 -23.73 -33.78 -10.69
N ALA A 737 -22.74 -33.02 -11.17
CA ALA A 737 -22.97 -31.72 -11.76
C ALA A 737 -23.81 -31.86 -13.06
N PRO A 738 -24.89 -31.08 -13.25
CA PRO A 738 -25.66 -31.14 -14.49
C PRO A 738 -24.90 -30.43 -15.61
N GLY A 739 -24.18 -31.17 -16.45
CA GLY A 739 -23.61 -30.66 -17.69
C GLY A 739 -22.28 -31.26 -18.15
N ASP A 740 -21.51 -31.89 -17.27
CA ASP A 740 -20.22 -32.52 -17.64
C ASP A 740 -19.93 -33.79 -16.80
N PRO A 741 -20.08 -35.00 -17.37
CA PRO A 741 -19.81 -36.25 -16.68
C PRO A 741 -18.34 -36.46 -16.27
N ALA A 742 -17.40 -35.66 -16.80
CA ALA A 742 -15.97 -35.81 -16.55
C ALA A 742 -15.48 -35.14 -15.26
N HIS A 743 -16.26 -34.22 -14.67
CA HIS A 743 -15.86 -33.45 -13.49
C HIS A 743 -16.95 -33.49 -12.40
N PRO A 744 -16.93 -34.46 -11.47
CA PRO A 744 -17.89 -34.53 -10.38
C PRO A 744 -17.72 -33.36 -9.41
N SER A 745 -18.83 -32.75 -8.96
CA SER A 745 -18.80 -31.70 -7.94
C SER A 745 -18.92 -32.31 -6.55
N VAL A 746 -17.90 -32.13 -5.72
CA VAL A 746 -17.89 -32.64 -4.33
C VAL A 746 -18.44 -31.57 -3.39
N ALA A 747 -19.55 -31.86 -2.71
CA ALA A 747 -20.11 -31.00 -1.68
C ALA A 747 -19.81 -31.60 -0.29
N ALA A 748 -19.27 -30.78 0.60
CA ALA A 748 -18.81 -31.24 1.90
C ALA A 748 -19.00 -30.13 2.94
N LYS A 749 -19.58 -30.47 4.09
CA LYS A 749 -19.91 -29.51 5.16
C LYS A 749 -18.61 -28.99 5.78
N GLY A 750 -18.36 -27.68 5.70
CA GLY A 750 -17.12 -27.04 6.17
C GLY A 750 -16.11 -26.70 5.07
N LEU A 751 -16.32 -27.15 3.82
CA LEU A 751 -15.57 -26.72 2.62
C LEU A 751 -16.37 -25.74 1.74
N ALA A 752 -17.44 -25.15 2.29
CA ALA A 752 -18.26 -24.20 1.56
C ALA A 752 -17.47 -22.91 1.29
N ARG A 753 -17.76 -22.25 0.15
CA ARG A 753 -17.29 -20.89 -0.14
C ARG A 753 -17.66 -20.02 1.06
N ASP A 754 -16.69 -19.63 1.88
CA ASP A 754 -16.90 -18.56 2.83
C ASP A 754 -17.27 -17.32 2.02
N GLU A 755 -18.52 -16.88 2.08
CA GLU A 755 -19.01 -15.59 1.55
C GLU A 755 -18.35 -14.38 2.27
N ALA A 756 -17.23 -14.59 2.97
CA ALA A 756 -16.35 -13.57 3.53
C ALA A 756 -15.72 -12.66 2.45
N THR A 757 -15.99 -12.91 1.17
CA THR A 757 -15.73 -11.96 0.08
C THR A 757 -16.69 -10.77 0.09
N GLY A 758 -17.59 -10.60 1.06
CA GLY A 758 -18.55 -9.48 1.09
C GLY A 758 -17.98 -8.09 1.39
N ASN A 759 -16.80 -7.96 2.03
CA ASN A 759 -16.28 -6.68 2.52
C ASN A 759 -14.73 -6.59 2.44
N LEU A 760 -14.14 -6.76 1.25
CA LEU A 760 -12.69 -6.59 1.08
C LEU A 760 -12.31 -5.10 1.00
N SER A 761 -11.21 -4.75 1.66
CA SER A 761 -10.54 -3.46 1.52
C SER A 761 -9.19 -3.63 0.82
N TYR A 762 -8.85 -2.66 -0.02
CA TYR A 762 -7.67 -2.65 -0.88
C TYR A 762 -6.82 -1.44 -0.51
N SER A 763 -5.63 -1.67 0.00
CA SER A 763 -4.68 -0.62 0.38
C SER A 763 -3.54 -0.58 -0.63
N ALA A 764 -3.27 0.59 -1.20
CA ALA A 764 -2.26 0.79 -2.24
C ALA A 764 -1.66 2.21 -2.17
N PRO A 765 -0.49 2.46 -2.77
CA PRO A 765 0.00 3.81 -2.97
C PRO A 765 -0.91 4.61 -3.93
N SER A 766 -1.10 5.89 -3.61
CA SER A 766 -1.71 6.89 -4.49
C SER A 766 -0.63 7.57 -5.34
N ALA A 767 -1.04 8.45 -6.26
CA ALA A 767 -0.14 9.12 -7.19
C ALA A 767 0.91 10.06 -6.54
N ASP A 768 0.72 10.45 -5.28
CA ASP A 768 1.74 11.18 -4.49
C ASP A 768 2.57 10.26 -3.57
N GLY A 769 2.35 8.95 -3.65
CA GLY A 769 3.01 7.90 -2.88
C GLY A 769 2.48 7.70 -1.46
N SER A 770 1.42 8.42 -1.07
CA SER A 770 0.68 8.18 0.18
C SER A 770 -0.19 6.93 0.09
N VAL A 771 -0.55 6.31 1.24
CA VAL A 771 -1.48 5.17 1.25
C VAL A 771 -2.92 5.63 0.97
N GLU A 772 -3.62 4.93 0.08
CA GLU A 772 -5.05 5.07 -0.19
C GLU A 772 -5.76 3.74 0.00
N VAL A 773 -6.91 3.74 0.69
CA VAL A 773 -7.73 2.54 0.91
C VAL A 773 -9.03 2.64 0.12
N ARG A 774 -9.35 1.61 -0.66
CA ARG A 774 -10.55 1.49 -1.48
C ARG A 774 -11.37 0.25 -1.11
N ASN A 775 -12.68 0.33 -1.28
CA ASN A 775 -13.54 -0.86 -1.22
C ASN A 775 -13.54 -1.62 -2.56
N GLN A 776 -14.24 -2.77 -2.61
CA GLN A 776 -14.39 -3.59 -3.82
C GLN A 776 -14.96 -2.86 -5.04
N ARG A 777 -15.75 -1.81 -4.83
CA ARG A 777 -16.32 -1.00 -5.91
C ARG A 777 -15.38 0.11 -6.38
N GLY A 778 -14.14 0.13 -5.87
CA GLY A 778 -13.14 1.14 -6.18
C GLY A 778 -13.37 2.50 -5.51
N GLN A 779 -14.27 2.60 -4.53
CA GLN A 779 -14.55 3.85 -3.83
C GLN A 779 -13.57 4.06 -2.69
N VAL A 780 -13.02 5.27 -2.58
CA VAL A 780 -12.06 5.65 -1.54
C VAL A 780 -12.72 5.72 -0.17
N GLU A 781 -12.18 4.99 0.80
CA GLU A 781 -12.61 5.00 2.19
C GLU A 781 -11.78 6.02 2.99
N ALA A 782 -12.29 7.25 3.10
CA ALA A 782 -11.55 8.35 3.74
C ALA A 782 -11.18 8.11 5.22
N ALA A 783 -11.95 7.31 5.95
CA ALA A 783 -11.62 6.94 7.33
C ALA A 783 -10.45 5.94 7.38
N ALA A 784 -10.52 4.87 6.59
CA ALA A 784 -9.48 3.84 6.49
C ALA A 784 -8.17 4.41 5.92
N THR A 785 -8.25 5.26 4.90
CA THR A 785 -7.09 5.96 4.30
C THR A 785 -6.32 6.78 5.34
N ARG A 786 -7.03 7.54 6.21
CA ARG A 786 -6.39 8.29 7.30
C ARG A 786 -5.85 7.43 8.43
N ALA A 787 -6.36 6.21 8.61
CA ALA A 787 -5.82 5.25 9.56
C ALA A 787 -4.50 4.66 9.03
N ALA A 788 -4.48 4.26 7.76
CA ALA A 788 -3.30 3.71 7.09
C ALA A 788 -2.14 4.73 6.99
N LEU A 789 -2.44 5.99 6.67
CA LEU A 789 -1.46 7.07 6.65
C LEU A 789 -0.71 7.21 8.00
N ARG A 790 -1.45 7.17 9.12
CA ARG A 790 -0.86 7.26 10.46
C ARG A 790 -0.01 6.05 10.82
N GLN A 791 -0.39 4.87 10.33
CA GLN A 791 0.40 3.65 10.51
C GLN A 791 1.74 3.76 9.75
N GLN A 792 1.72 4.27 8.52
CA GLN A 792 2.92 4.50 7.74
C GLN A 792 3.85 5.54 8.41
N GLU A 793 3.30 6.63 8.94
CA GLU A 793 4.06 7.65 9.69
C GLU A 793 4.72 7.08 10.95
N ARG A 794 4.01 6.22 11.70
CA ARG A 794 4.56 5.54 12.89
C ARG A 794 5.61 4.51 12.54
N ALA A 795 5.39 3.69 11.51
CA ALA A 795 6.37 2.72 11.03
C ALA A 795 7.65 3.43 10.56
N ALA A 796 7.52 4.57 9.87
CA ALA A 796 8.64 5.41 9.48
C ALA A 796 9.38 6.01 10.68
N ALA A 797 8.68 6.37 11.75
CA ALA A 797 9.27 6.88 13.00
C ALA A 797 10.00 5.78 13.78
N ALA A 798 9.39 4.60 13.90
CA ALA A 798 9.98 3.43 14.56
C ALA A 798 11.24 2.93 13.83
N ALA A 799 11.22 2.89 12.49
CA ALA A 799 12.35 2.48 11.67
C ALA A 799 13.56 3.43 11.76
N THR A 800 13.35 4.68 12.19
CA THR A 800 14.40 5.72 12.24
C THR A 800 14.80 6.12 13.68
N GLY A 801 14.18 5.52 14.70
CA GLY A 801 14.51 5.78 16.11
C GLY A 801 14.15 7.19 16.61
N GLN A 802 13.25 7.91 15.93
CA GLN A 802 12.85 9.28 16.29
C GLN A 802 11.36 9.38 16.68
N PRO A 803 10.99 10.26 17.64
CA PRO A 803 9.59 10.49 17.99
C PRO A 803 8.83 11.16 16.83
N ALA A 804 7.56 10.78 16.64
CA ALA A 804 6.70 11.34 15.59
C ALA A 804 6.52 12.87 15.76
N PRO A 805 6.45 13.65 14.66
CA PRO A 805 6.26 15.10 14.74
C PRO A 805 4.86 15.44 15.26
N THR A 806 4.80 16.23 16.33
CA THR A 806 3.57 16.83 16.86
C THR A 806 3.11 17.96 15.94
N GLN A 807 1.95 17.82 15.29
CA GLN A 807 1.35 18.92 14.53
C GLN A 807 0.87 20.03 15.50
N ALA A 808 1.34 21.26 15.27
CA ALA A 808 0.92 22.45 16.01
C ALA A 808 -0.44 22.97 15.48
N ALA A 809 -1.33 23.34 16.40
CA ALA A 809 -2.66 23.87 16.10
C ALA A 809 -2.61 25.25 15.40
N PRO A 810 -3.59 25.58 14.53
CA PRO A 810 -3.72 26.93 13.98
C PRO A 810 -4.14 27.92 15.07
N ALA A 811 -3.54 29.12 15.06
CA ALA A 811 -3.81 30.18 16.03
C ALA A 811 -5.29 30.63 15.96
N THR A 812 -6.10 30.18 16.92
CA THR A 812 -7.48 30.65 17.07
C THR A 812 -7.51 31.94 17.89
N GLY A 813 -7.93 33.04 17.26
CA GLY A 813 -8.30 34.26 17.97
C GLY A 813 -9.37 33.99 19.03
N ALA A 814 -9.16 34.53 20.23
CA ALA A 814 -10.01 34.28 21.40
C ALA A 814 -11.47 34.67 21.13
N ARG A 815 -12.39 33.72 21.29
CA ARG A 815 -13.84 33.94 21.35
C ARG A 815 -14.32 33.66 22.77
N GLY A 816 -15.11 34.57 23.35
CA GLY A 816 -15.71 34.39 24.67
C GLY A 816 -16.78 33.29 24.70
N ALA A 817 -17.11 32.81 25.89
CA ALA A 817 -17.91 31.61 26.19
C ALA A 817 -19.34 31.57 25.63
N PHE A 818 -19.80 32.61 24.91
CA PHE A 818 -21.12 32.65 24.25
C PHE A 818 -21.08 33.23 22.82
N GLY A 819 -19.91 33.25 22.17
CA GLY A 819 -19.84 33.43 20.72
C GLY A 819 -20.12 34.84 20.15
N GLN A 820 -19.96 35.92 20.93
CA GLN A 820 -19.95 37.29 20.37
C GLN A 820 -18.53 37.86 20.25
N PRO A 821 -18.25 38.71 19.22
CA PRO A 821 -16.96 39.36 19.05
C PRO A 821 -16.81 40.52 20.05
N THR A 822 -15.78 40.49 20.90
CA THR A 822 -15.48 41.57 21.84
C THR A 822 -14.54 42.60 21.22
N SER A 823 -15.00 43.84 21.10
CA SER A 823 -14.17 45.01 20.77
C SER A 823 -13.22 45.36 21.93
N ALA A 824 -12.05 45.89 21.58
CA ALA A 824 -10.93 46.19 22.47
C ALA A 824 -11.29 46.95 23.76
N GLY A 825 -10.83 46.43 24.89
CA GLY A 825 -10.87 47.06 26.22
C GLY A 825 -9.92 46.34 27.17
N ASP A 826 -9.13 47.11 27.92
CA ASP A 826 -7.95 46.72 28.69
C ASP A 826 -8.06 45.45 29.57
N ALA A 827 -6.95 44.72 29.65
CA ALA A 827 -6.82 43.46 30.38
C ALA A 827 -6.94 43.62 31.91
N PRO A 828 -7.59 42.66 32.62
CA PRO A 828 -7.81 42.75 34.05
C PRO A 828 -6.55 42.43 34.88
N ILE A 829 -6.28 43.32 35.84
CA ILE A 829 -5.16 43.30 36.79
C ILE A 829 -5.35 42.20 37.86
N ASN A 830 -4.26 41.47 38.15
CA ASN A 830 -4.17 40.34 39.09
C ASN A 830 -4.45 40.76 40.56
N ARG A 831 -5.06 39.85 41.32
CA ARG A 831 -5.38 39.92 42.77
C ARG A 831 -4.21 40.36 43.67
N ALA A 832 -2.96 40.09 43.29
CA ALA A 832 -1.75 40.53 43.98
C ALA A 832 -1.46 42.02 43.81
N GLN A 833 -1.78 42.60 42.64
CA GLN A 833 -1.65 44.04 42.36
C GLN A 833 -2.75 44.86 43.03
N ARG A 834 -3.94 44.28 43.25
CA ARG A 834 -5.04 44.90 44.03
C ARG A 834 -4.69 45.08 45.52
N ARG A 835 -3.98 44.13 46.14
CA ARG A 835 -3.57 44.23 47.55
C ARG A 835 -2.38 45.18 47.79
N ALA A 836 -1.62 45.53 46.76
CA ALA A 836 -0.53 46.49 46.86
C ALA A 836 -1.01 47.95 46.84
N GLN A 837 -2.18 48.23 46.26
CA GLN A 837 -2.75 49.58 46.20
C GLN A 837 -3.53 49.99 47.46
N GLU A 838 -4.05 49.05 48.26
CA GLU A 838 -4.75 49.38 49.52
C GLU A 838 -3.82 49.74 50.70
N LYS A 839 -2.50 49.57 50.56
CA LYS A 839 -1.50 49.98 51.58
C LYS A 839 -0.83 51.34 51.31
N ARG A 840 -1.28 52.07 50.29
CA ARG A 840 -0.85 53.45 50.00
C ARG A 840 -2.06 54.29 49.61
N ARG A 841 -2.80 54.74 50.62
CA ARG A 841 -3.30 56.10 50.60
C ARG A 841 -2.31 56.97 51.34
#